data_AF-A0A418M0C7-F1
#
_entry.id   AF-A0A418M0C7-F1
#
_cell.length_a   1.000
_cell.length_b   1.000
_cell.length_c   1.000
_cell.angle_alpha   90.00
_cell.angle_beta   90.00
_cell.angle_gamma   90.00
#
_symmetry.space_group_name_H-M   'P 1'
#
loop_
_entity.id
_entity.type
_entity.pdbx_description
1 polymer ?
#
loop_
_entity_poly.entity_id
_entity_poly.type
_entity_poly.pdbx_seq_one_letter_code
_entity_poly.pdbx_strand_id
1 'polypeptide(L)'
;MYIHRYVLVFLGWLLVVVCSAKPTPPLERTITLSISNERLDRALNIIGREGQLNFSYSPSVINEGSLVSLRVSNSTVRDALNQLFRGSVTYKARGNYIILIRAELPEVDDRPKNFYLDGYILDQATGQKIGQASVFEKTTLASAISNPYGYYRIKLPTELPTLQLQVRKQNYVGETVRVTSRQSHTLNIRLEPSPLSRTVQPLTIRQSVDTTRRIAVAVQQPIQPILLASADTSQTPKISAWQRGKQRLTDWFMSTKSEIHEANLVGDTLYRDVQISFLPFVGTNGKLSARVINRTSFNILGGYSLGNTGVEVGGFLNGVRGEVTGVQVAGFGNVVGERMDGVQVAGFGNAVRTTVHGVQVAGFGNAIGDDMHGVQVAGFGNVTLGGLPDGVQVAGFGNVTARNVRGVQVAGFANIGAREVDAVQVAGFFNLAAQRQRGAQIAGFGNVAAAEATGLQLSGFFNVAGKGIQGWQIAGFFNSAKSVTSGTQIGLFNVSGSSRNVPIGLLSWVQKNGYRRLEVSTDEVNRANLTFKTGKAAFYNIFTAGSNLEDADRPSWSFGYGLGSAINLQRGWMLNFDLTGNYRLPTGWAFFDEGSQLYRLSMGIEKKLTPGLALAVGPTANWFVSQNETTKPGRVIDVPLFTDRFDTFGNYNAGWVGFHAALRICSR
;
A
#
# COMPACT_ATOMS: atom_id res chain seq x y z
N MET A 1 33.41 -32.57 -37.24
CA MET A 1 34.66 -31.80 -37.00
C MET A 1 34.35 -30.37 -36.52
N TYR A 2 33.53 -30.19 -35.47
CA TYR A 2 33.14 -28.86 -34.95
C TYR A 2 33.04 -28.76 -33.41
N ILE A 3 33.34 -29.83 -32.66
CA ILE A 3 33.22 -29.84 -31.18
C ILE A 3 34.54 -29.48 -30.47
N HIS A 4 35.70 -29.66 -31.12
CA HIS A 4 36.99 -29.32 -30.49
C HIS A 4 37.34 -27.83 -30.48
N ARG A 5 36.66 -26.99 -31.28
CA ARG A 5 36.92 -25.54 -31.33
C ARG A 5 36.27 -24.77 -30.17
N TYR A 6 35.17 -25.27 -29.61
CA TYR A 6 34.48 -24.58 -28.50
C TYR A 6 35.03 -24.96 -27.11
N VAL A 7 35.59 -26.16 -26.95
CA VAL A 7 36.24 -26.57 -25.69
C VAL A 7 37.53 -25.79 -25.43
N LEU A 8 38.29 -25.46 -26.47
CA LEU A 8 39.51 -24.65 -26.34
C LEU A 8 39.23 -23.15 -26.09
N VAL A 9 38.12 -22.60 -26.59
CA VAL A 9 37.70 -21.23 -26.29
C VAL A 9 37.10 -21.12 -24.88
N PHE A 10 36.41 -22.17 -24.40
CA PHE A 10 35.90 -22.22 -23.03
C PHE A 10 37.03 -22.44 -21.99
N LEU A 11 38.06 -23.25 -22.30
CA LEU A 11 39.27 -23.36 -21.46
C LEU A 11 40.11 -22.08 -21.48
N GLY A 12 40.16 -21.36 -22.61
CA GLY A 12 40.84 -20.06 -22.71
C GLY A 12 40.18 -18.95 -21.87
N TRP A 13 38.86 -18.99 -21.71
CA TRP A 13 38.12 -18.06 -20.85
C TRP A 13 38.17 -18.44 -19.36
N LEU A 14 38.36 -19.72 -19.03
CA LEU A 14 38.53 -20.16 -17.63
C LEU A 14 39.90 -19.77 -17.05
N LEU A 15 40.89 -19.46 -17.90
CA LEU A 15 42.27 -19.14 -17.51
C LEU A 15 42.56 -17.64 -17.32
N VAL A 16 41.57 -16.75 -17.54
CA VAL A 16 41.72 -15.29 -17.34
C VAL A 16 40.77 -14.75 -16.25
N VAL A 17 40.34 -15.60 -15.32
CA VAL A 17 39.99 -15.15 -13.97
C VAL A 17 41.22 -15.30 -13.08
N VAL A 18 42.31 -14.63 -13.46
CA VAL A 18 43.30 -14.22 -12.44
C VAL A 18 42.55 -13.20 -11.60
N CYS A 19 42.04 -13.66 -10.45
CA CYS A 19 41.65 -12.78 -9.37
C CYS A 19 42.72 -11.71 -9.27
N SER A 20 42.41 -10.48 -9.69
CA SER A 20 43.21 -9.33 -9.33
C SER A 20 42.98 -9.12 -7.83
N ALA A 21 43.67 -9.94 -7.02
CA ALA A 21 43.79 -9.72 -5.61
C ALA A 21 44.41 -8.33 -5.46
N LYS A 22 43.66 -7.40 -4.87
CA LYS A 22 44.21 -6.07 -4.56
C LYS A 22 45.50 -6.30 -3.78
N PRO A 23 46.65 -5.74 -4.22
CA PRO A 23 47.93 -6.01 -3.56
C PRO A 23 47.83 -5.62 -2.08
N THR A 24 48.29 -6.51 -1.21
CA THR A 24 48.29 -6.29 0.25
C THR A 24 48.90 -4.92 0.56
N PRO A 25 48.20 -4.04 1.30
CA PRO A 25 48.73 -2.72 1.64
C PRO A 25 50.12 -2.83 2.28
N PRO A 26 51.06 -1.91 2.01
CA PRO A 26 52.45 -2.02 2.49
C PRO A 26 52.57 -2.27 4.00
N LEU A 27 51.73 -1.61 4.81
CA LEU A 27 51.73 -1.77 6.27
C LEU A 27 51.24 -3.13 6.77
N GLU A 28 50.51 -3.88 5.96
CA GLU A 28 49.88 -5.16 6.33
C GLU A 28 50.64 -6.38 5.79
N ARG A 29 51.71 -6.16 5.00
CA ARG A 29 52.55 -7.24 4.49
C ARG A 29 53.34 -7.88 5.62
N THR A 30 53.44 -9.21 5.59
CA THR A 30 54.15 -9.99 6.61
C THR A 30 55.63 -10.06 6.27
N ILE A 31 56.47 -9.82 7.27
CA ILE A 31 57.92 -9.90 7.20
C ILE A 31 58.45 -10.82 8.31
N THR A 32 59.54 -11.52 8.00
CA THR A 32 60.31 -12.31 8.97
C THR A 32 61.76 -11.87 8.88
N LEU A 33 62.26 -11.23 9.93
CA LEU A 33 63.63 -10.71 9.95
C LEU A 33 64.18 -10.67 11.38
N SER A 34 65.50 -10.77 11.47
CA SER A 34 66.24 -10.69 12.72
C SER A 34 67.43 -9.78 12.50
N ILE A 35 67.31 -8.55 13.01
CA ILE A 35 68.31 -7.50 12.93
C ILE A 35 68.84 -7.29 14.35
N SER A 36 70.16 -7.28 14.51
CA SER A 36 70.82 -7.07 15.81
C SER A 36 71.87 -5.98 15.67
N ASN A 37 71.72 -4.91 16.45
CA ASN A 37 72.67 -3.79 16.51
C ASN A 37 73.01 -3.18 15.14
N GLU A 38 72.01 -2.99 14.28
CA GLU A 38 72.17 -2.44 12.93
C GLU A 38 71.79 -0.96 12.91
N ARG A 39 72.34 -0.19 11.96
CA ARG A 39 71.90 1.20 11.75
C ARG A 39 70.46 1.26 11.26
N LEU A 40 69.72 2.25 11.75
CA LEU A 40 68.29 2.41 11.47
C LEU A 40 67.95 2.57 9.98
N ASP A 41 68.78 3.29 9.21
CA ASP A 41 68.64 3.41 7.75
C ASP A 41 68.70 2.05 7.04
N ARG A 42 69.68 1.21 7.41
CA ARG A 42 69.81 -0.16 6.91
C ARG A 42 68.68 -1.05 7.40
N ALA A 43 68.26 -0.91 8.66
CA ALA A 43 67.13 -1.66 9.19
C ALA A 43 65.83 -1.34 8.42
N LEU A 44 65.57 -0.06 8.10
CA LEU A 44 64.45 0.36 7.25
C LEU A 44 64.58 -0.16 5.82
N ASN A 45 65.78 -0.21 5.24
CA ASN A 45 66.01 -0.82 3.92
C ASN A 45 65.73 -2.33 3.92
N ILE A 46 66.14 -3.05 4.97
CA ILE A 46 65.85 -4.49 5.12
C ILE A 46 64.33 -4.70 5.24
N ILE A 47 63.66 -3.92 6.09
CA ILE A 47 62.20 -3.96 6.24
C ILE A 47 61.50 -3.62 4.91
N GLY A 48 62.01 -2.63 4.18
CA GLY A 48 61.48 -2.21 2.89
C GLY A 48 61.61 -3.30 1.83
N ARG A 49 62.76 -3.96 1.76
CA ARG A 49 63.01 -5.08 0.84
C ARG A 49 62.12 -6.28 1.15
N GLU A 50 62.08 -6.72 2.40
CA GLU A 50 61.24 -7.84 2.85
C GLU A 50 59.74 -7.52 2.68
N GLY A 51 59.34 -6.29 2.98
CA GLY A 51 57.98 -5.79 2.82
C GLY A 51 57.63 -5.37 1.40
N GLN A 52 58.55 -5.47 0.43
CA GLN A 52 58.41 -5.01 -0.95
C GLN A 52 57.90 -3.56 -1.09
N LEU A 53 58.34 -2.66 -0.21
CA LEU A 53 57.86 -1.29 -0.07
C LEU A 53 59.02 -0.30 0.09
N ASN A 54 58.73 0.98 -0.11
CA ASN A 54 59.71 2.04 0.04
C ASN A 54 59.36 2.93 1.24
N PHE A 55 60.37 3.35 1.99
CA PHE A 55 60.21 4.38 3.02
C PHE A 55 60.46 5.77 2.44
N SER A 56 59.71 6.76 2.91
CA SER A 56 59.93 8.18 2.59
C SER A 56 59.92 8.96 3.89
N TYR A 57 61.01 9.66 4.18
CA TYR A 57 61.16 10.43 5.41
C TYR A 57 62.20 11.53 5.23
N SER A 58 62.14 12.56 6.08
CA SER A 58 63.22 13.54 6.17
C SER A 58 64.25 13.06 7.19
N PRO A 59 65.57 13.19 6.94
CA PRO A 59 66.61 12.86 7.93
C PRO A 59 66.48 13.64 9.25
N SER A 60 65.76 14.77 9.25
CA SER A 60 65.42 15.54 10.45
C SER A 60 64.37 14.86 11.35
N VAL A 61 63.64 13.88 10.83
CA VAL A 61 62.55 13.17 11.52
C VAL A 61 63.05 11.94 12.26
N ILE A 62 64.17 11.34 11.81
CA ILE A 62 64.67 10.06 12.31
C ILE A 62 66.20 10.06 12.32
N ASN A 63 66.82 9.66 13.43
CA ASN A 63 68.28 9.54 13.50
C ASN A 63 68.77 8.26 12.80
N GLU A 64 69.17 8.39 11.55
CA GLU A 64 69.66 7.30 10.69
C GLU A 64 70.87 6.54 11.25
N GLY A 65 71.65 7.17 12.15
CA GLY A 65 72.81 6.56 12.80
C GLY A 65 72.46 5.70 14.02
N SER A 66 71.22 5.77 14.52
CA SER A 66 70.84 5.02 15.72
C SER A 66 70.88 3.52 15.49
N LEU A 67 71.44 2.80 16.48
CA LEU A 67 71.54 1.34 16.46
C LEU A 67 70.23 0.75 16.98
N VAL A 68 69.67 -0.18 16.21
CA VAL A 68 68.39 -0.82 16.49
C VAL A 68 68.52 -2.33 16.39
N SER A 69 67.76 -3.02 17.23
CA SER A 69 67.62 -4.48 17.20
C SER A 69 66.13 -4.80 17.09
N LEU A 70 65.78 -5.64 16.13
CA LEU A 70 64.40 -6.01 15.85
C LEU A 70 64.37 -7.48 15.41
N ARG A 71 63.61 -8.29 16.14
CA ARG A 71 63.38 -9.69 15.80
C ARG A 71 61.89 -9.93 15.66
N VAL A 72 61.45 -10.16 14.43
CA VAL A 72 60.04 -10.39 14.11
C VAL A 72 59.91 -11.61 13.22
N SER A 73 58.92 -12.44 13.49
CA SER A 73 58.58 -13.61 12.68
C SER A 73 57.12 -13.52 12.29
N ASN A 74 56.85 -13.66 10.99
CA ASN A 74 55.51 -13.58 10.41
C ASN A 74 54.69 -12.39 10.93
N SER A 75 55.34 -11.24 11.13
CA SER A 75 54.73 -10.04 11.70
C SER A 75 54.47 -9.03 10.61
N THR A 76 53.44 -8.18 10.74
CA THR A 76 53.23 -7.17 9.70
C THR A 76 54.30 -6.08 9.77
N VAL A 77 54.53 -5.40 8.64
CA VAL A 77 55.39 -4.22 8.60
C VAL A 77 54.97 -3.21 9.66
N ARG A 78 53.66 -3.00 9.88
CA ARG A 78 53.18 -2.12 10.96
C ARG A 78 53.67 -2.57 12.34
N ASP A 79 53.57 -3.86 12.67
CA ASP A 79 54.01 -4.40 13.96
C ASP A 79 55.53 -4.26 14.14
N ALA A 80 56.29 -4.51 13.08
CA ALA A 80 57.73 -4.29 13.03
C ALA A 80 58.08 -2.81 13.29
N LEU A 81 57.39 -1.87 12.63
CA LEU A 81 57.59 -0.43 12.83
C LEU A 81 57.19 0.03 14.24
N ASN A 82 56.11 -0.52 14.79
CA ASN A 82 55.67 -0.23 16.16
C ASN A 82 56.73 -0.67 17.19
N GLN A 83 57.32 -1.86 17.01
CA GLN A 83 58.41 -2.34 17.87
C GLN A 83 59.70 -1.53 17.70
N LEU A 84 60.00 -1.15 16.45
CA LEU A 84 61.19 -0.38 16.10
C LEU A 84 61.17 1.03 16.69
N PHE A 85 60.05 1.74 16.52
CA PHE A 85 59.96 3.16 16.87
C PHE A 85 59.34 3.43 18.24
N ARG A 86 58.64 2.46 18.85
CA ARG A 86 58.02 2.59 20.18
C ARG A 86 57.21 3.89 20.37
N GLY A 87 56.52 4.34 19.31
CA GLY A 87 55.70 5.54 19.32
C GLY A 87 56.40 6.87 19.02
N SER A 88 57.72 6.90 18.83
CA SER A 88 58.48 8.12 18.46
C SER A 88 58.21 8.64 17.04
N VAL A 89 57.67 7.79 16.18
CA VAL A 89 57.41 8.06 14.77
C VAL A 89 56.01 7.59 14.43
N THR A 90 55.25 8.45 13.73
CA THR A 90 53.98 8.09 13.11
C THR A 90 54.18 7.83 11.62
N TYR A 91 53.30 7.04 11.01
CA TYR A 91 53.47 6.65 9.61
C TYR A 91 52.17 6.65 8.82
N LYS A 92 52.26 7.03 7.55
CA LYS A 92 51.14 7.06 6.58
C LYS A 92 51.53 6.30 5.32
N ALA A 93 50.68 5.38 4.87
CA ALA A 93 50.90 4.67 3.60
C ALA A 93 50.27 5.47 2.43
N ARG A 94 51.03 5.68 1.35
CA ARG A 94 50.57 6.27 0.09
C ARG A 94 51.15 5.47 -1.09
N GLY A 95 50.30 4.72 -1.79
CA GLY A 95 50.77 3.77 -2.82
C GLY A 95 51.64 2.67 -2.20
N ASN A 96 52.83 2.44 -2.75
CA ASN A 96 53.82 1.51 -2.20
C ASN A 96 54.82 2.17 -1.23
N TYR A 97 54.57 3.42 -0.84
CA TYR A 97 55.42 4.18 0.07
C TYR A 97 54.84 4.26 1.48
N ILE A 98 55.70 4.09 2.49
CA ILE A 98 55.40 4.43 3.88
C ILE A 98 56.13 5.73 4.21
N ILE A 99 55.36 6.78 4.48
CA ILE A 99 55.86 8.09 4.88
C ILE A 99 56.00 8.09 6.40
N LEU A 100 57.21 8.30 6.90
CA LEU A 100 57.49 8.42 8.33
C LEU A 100 57.51 9.89 8.74
N ILE A 101 56.77 10.22 9.79
CA ILE A 101 56.53 11.58 10.28
C ILE A 101 56.83 11.57 11.78
N ARG A 102 57.52 12.60 12.28
CA ARG A 102 57.84 12.72 13.70
C ARG A 102 56.54 12.67 14.50
N ALA A 103 56.49 11.83 15.54
CA ALA A 103 55.37 11.93 16.48
C ALA A 103 55.50 13.27 17.20
N GLU A 104 54.56 14.18 16.97
CA GLU A 104 54.47 15.43 17.74
C GLU A 104 54.28 15.05 19.21
N LEU A 105 55.26 15.38 20.04
CA LEU A 105 55.09 15.38 21.49
C LEU A 105 54.14 16.55 21.80
N PRO A 106 53.10 16.36 22.64
CA PRO A 106 52.28 17.48 23.09
C PRO A 106 53.20 18.53 23.72
N GLU A 107 53.04 19.79 23.34
CA GLU A 107 53.67 20.89 24.07
C GLU A 107 53.21 20.86 25.53
N VAL A 108 54.11 21.24 26.44
CA VAL A 108 54.08 20.93 27.88
C VAL A 108 52.88 21.52 28.63
N ASP A 109 51.99 22.28 27.98
CA ASP A 109 50.86 22.94 28.66
C ASP A 109 49.48 22.75 28.00
N ASP A 110 49.33 21.84 27.02
CA ASP A 110 48.02 21.55 26.43
C ASP A 110 47.77 20.03 26.36
N ARG A 111 47.08 19.50 27.38
CA ARG A 111 46.65 18.09 27.35
C ARG A 111 45.78 17.89 26.11
N PRO A 112 46.11 16.96 25.20
CA PRO A 112 45.36 16.82 23.97
C PRO A 112 43.91 16.46 24.29
N LYS A 113 42.95 17.21 23.73
CA LYS A 113 41.50 16.97 23.92
C LYS A 113 41.07 15.57 23.49
N ASN A 114 41.86 14.93 22.63
CA ASN A 114 41.62 13.58 22.11
C ASN A 114 42.92 12.80 22.00
N PHE A 115 42.82 11.48 22.10
CA PHE A 115 43.90 10.53 21.82
C PHE A 115 43.43 9.46 20.83
N TYR A 116 44.37 8.71 20.25
CA TYR A 116 44.10 7.62 19.33
C TYR A 116 44.40 6.27 19.98
N LEU A 117 43.48 5.34 19.81
CA LEU A 117 43.70 3.95 20.17
C LEU A 117 43.65 3.13 18.89
N ASP A 118 44.69 2.34 18.65
CA ASP A 118 44.81 1.49 17.47
C ASP A 118 45.29 0.10 17.83
N GLY A 119 45.19 -0.84 16.90
CA GLY A 119 45.62 -2.22 17.13
C GLY A 119 44.91 -3.19 16.21
N TYR A 120 44.99 -4.47 16.54
CA TYR A 120 44.33 -5.54 15.80
C TYR A 120 43.23 -6.20 16.63
N ILE A 121 42.15 -6.56 15.94
CA ILE A 121 41.14 -7.47 16.46
C ILE A 121 41.55 -8.90 16.06
N LEU A 122 41.62 -9.79 17.04
CA LEU A 122 42.14 -11.14 16.87
C LEU A 122 41.09 -12.15 17.34
N ASP A 123 41.04 -13.31 16.69
CA ASP A 123 40.31 -14.48 17.16
C ASP A 123 41.04 -15.08 18.36
N GLN A 124 40.34 -15.28 19.48
CA GLN A 124 40.93 -15.80 20.71
C GLN A 124 41.44 -17.25 20.55
N ALA A 125 40.74 -18.08 19.78
CA ALA A 125 41.06 -19.49 19.60
C ALA A 125 42.17 -19.71 18.58
N THR A 126 42.15 -18.99 17.46
CA THR A 126 43.07 -19.20 16.33
C THR A 126 44.18 -18.15 16.23
N GLY A 127 44.04 -17.00 16.88
CA GLY A 127 44.95 -15.87 16.75
C GLY A 127 44.86 -15.13 15.40
N GLN A 128 43.95 -15.53 14.51
CA GLN A 128 43.77 -14.90 13.20
C GLN A 128 43.20 -13.48 13.32
N LYS A 129 43.55 -12.60 12.37
CA LYS A 129 43.11 -11.20 12.34
C LYS A 129 41.67 -11.10 11.82
N ILE A 130 40.81 -10.42 12.57
CA ILE A 130 39.37 -10.30 12.29
C ILE A 130 39.07 -8.97 11.61
N GLY A 131 38.77 -9.03 10.32
CA GLY A 131 38.32 -7.87 9.56
C GLY A 131 36.85 -7.51 9.74
N GLN A 132 36.51 -6.25 9.47
CA GLN A 132 35.16 -5.72 9.55
C GLN A 132 34.51 -5.96 10.93
N ALA A 133 35.27 -5.84 12.01
CA ALA A 133 34.76 -5.80 13.38
C ALA A 133 34.48 -4.35 13.77
N SER A 134 33.41 -4.14 14.52
CA SER A 134 32.99 -2.81 14.98
C SER A 134 33.55 -2.54 16.36
N VAL A 135 34.29 -1.43 16.50
CA VAL A 135 34.82 -0.93 17.77
C VAL A 135 34.15 0.39 18.07
N PHE A 136 33.55 0.55 19.24
CA PHE A 136 32.85 1.78 19.61
C PHE A 136 32.82 2.06 21.10
N GLU A 137 32.59 3.32 21.45
CA GLU A 137 32.40 3.78 22.83
C GLU A 137 30.96 4.30 23.00
N LYS A 138 30.27 3.85 24.06
CA LYS A 138 28.82 4.06 24.20
C LYS A 138 28.43 5.49 24.56
N THR A 139 29.30 6.27 25.20
CA THR A 139 29.02 7.60 25.75
C THR A 139 29.19 8.71 24.71
N THR A 140 30.22 8.62 23.88
CA THR A 140 30.59 9.58 22.85
C THR A 140 30.17 9.16 21.46
N LEU A 141 29.79 7.88 21.30
CA LEU A 141 29.48 7.26 20.01
C LEU A 141 30.65 7.31 19.01
N ALA A 142 31.87 7.53 19.50
CA ALA A 142 33.08 7.34 18.73
C ALA A 142 33.12 5.89 18.24
N SER A 143 33.34 5.69 16.94
CA SER A 143 33.35 4.36 16.34
C SER A 143 34.38 4.19 15.23
N ALA A 144 34.88 2.97 15.11
CA ALA A 144 35.80 2.53 14.07
C ALA A 144 35.44 1.12 13.60
N ILE A 145 35.92 0.76 12.41
CA ILE A 145 35.79 -0.58 11.85
C ILE A 145 37.18 -1.10 11.54
N SER A 146 37.45 -2.34 11.92
CA SER A 146 38.70 -2.99 11.53
C SER A 146 38.75 -3.23 10.02
N ASN A 147 39.89 -2.96 9.40
CA ASN A 147 40.11 -3.21 7.99
C ASN A 147 40.10 -4.74 7.71
N PRO A 148 40.15 -5.20 6.44
CA PRO A 148 40.17 -6.63 6.12
C PRO A 148 41.32 -7.42 6.79
N TYR A 149 42.38 -6.74 7.23
CA TYR A 149 43.53 -7.30 7.94
C TYR A 149 43.42 -7.14 9.46
N GLY A 150 42.25 -6.84 9.98
CA GLY A 150 41.95 -6.73 11.41
C GLY A 150 42.46 -5.47 12.12
N TYR A 151 43.13 -4.56 11.44
CA TYR A 151 43.60 -3.30 12.04
C TYR A 151 42.48 -2.29 12.21
N TYR A 152 42.36 -1.70 13.39
CA TYR A 152 41.44 -0.60 13.67
C TYR A 152 42.18 0.60 14.26
N ARG A 153 41.57 1.78 14.13
CA ARG A 153 42.02 3.02 14.79
C ARG A 153 40.81 3.88 15.12
N ILE A 154 40.68 4.24 16.39
CA ILE A 154 39.58 5.04 16.94
C ILE A 154 40.13 6.28 17.64
N LYS A 155 39.44 7.41 17.48
CA LYS A 155 39.74 8.68 18.15
C LYS A 155 38.80 8.84 19.35
N LEU A 156 39.34 9.10 20.54
CA LEU A 156 38.60 9.15 21.79
C LEU A 156 38.95 10.42 22.58
N PRO A 157 37.99 11.05 23.27
CA PRO A 157 38.28 12.22 24.10
C PRO A 157 38.94 11.83 25.42
N THR A 158 39.80 12.72 25.94
CA THR A 158 40.58 12.48 27.16
C THR A 158 39.78 12.67 28.45
N GLU A 159 38.70 13.46 28.41
CA GLU A 159 37.92 13.90 29.58
C GLU A 159 36.87 12.88 30.08
N LEU A 160 36.72 11.71 29.44
CA LEU A 160 35.71 10.73 29.84
C LEU A 160 36.03 10.13 31.22
N PRO A 161 35.11 10.17 32.22
CA PRO A 161 35.35 9.61 33.55
C PRO A 161 35.70 8.11 33.49
N THR A 162 34.93 7.36 32.71
CA THR A 162 35.15 5.93 32.45
C THR A 162 35.18 5.68 30.95
N LEU A 163 36.21 5.00 30.47
CA LEU A 163 36.34 4.65 29.06
C LEU A 163 36.28 3.14 28.88
N GLN A 164 35.20 2.69 28.23
CA GLN A 164 34.96 1.29 27.90
C GLN A 164 34.70 1.16 26.40
N LEU A 165 35.58 0.44 25.72
CA LEU A 165 35.41 0.09 24.31
C LEU A 165 34.57 -1.17 24.19
N GLN A 166 33.57 -1.13 23.34
CA GLN A 166 32.77 -2.29 22.97
C GLN A 166 33.22 -2.77 21.60
N VAL A 167 33.47 -4.06 21.49
CA VAL A 167 33.83 -4.71 20.24
C VAL A 167 32.75 -5.72 19.87
N ARG A 168 32.27 -5.64 18.63
CA ARG A 168 31.22 -6.50 18.08
C ARG A 168 31.59 -7.02 16.71
N LYS A 169 31.30 -8.30 16.49
CA LYS A 169 31.43 -8.98 15.20
C LYS A 169 30.43 -10.13 15.14
N GLN A 170 29.81 -10.34 13.99
CA GLN A 170 28.94 -11.50 13.76
C GLN A 170 29.70 -12.82 14.05
N ASN A 171 29.04 -13.76 14.73
CA ASN A 171 29.60 -15.05 15.15
C ASN A 171 30.70 -14.96 16.22
N TYR A 172 30.87 -13.82 16.89
CA TYR A 172 31.74 -13.67 18.05
C TYR A 172 30.96 -13.16 19.25
N VAL A 173 31.38 -13.55 20.45
CA VAL A 173 30.88 -13.00 21.70
C VAL A 173 31.35 -11.54 21.80
N GLY A 174 30.43 -10.64 22.13
CA GLY A 174 30.75 -9.22 22.28
C GLY A 174 31.67 -8.96 23.46
N GLU A 175 32.75 -8.20 23.24
CA GLU A 175 33.73 -7.89 24.28
C GLU A 175 33.57 -6.44 24.76
N THR A 176 33.89 -6.20 26.04
CA THR A 176 33.99 -4.86 26.61
C THR A 176 35.38 -4.68 27.23
N VAL A 177 36.17 -3.77 26.67
CA VAL A 177 37.56 -3.51 27.06
C VAL A 177 37.67 -2.20 27.80
N ARG A 178 38.14 -2.23 29.04
CA ARG A 178 38.39 -1.03 29.84
C ARG A 178 39.72 -0.41 29.44
N VAL A 179 39.70 0.87 29.07
CA VAL A 179 40.90 1.62 28.69
C VAL A 179 41.32 2.52 29.85
N THR A 180 42.50 2.27 30.40
CA THR A 180 43.05 3.02 31.55
C THR A 180 43.89 4.21 31.11
N SER A 181 44.75 4.02 30.11
CA SER A 181 45.62 5.08 29.58
C SER A 181 44.83 6.05 28.69
N ARG A 182 45.02 7.36 28.92
CA ARG A 182 44.43 8.46 28.13
C ARG A 182 45.40 9.06 27.12
N GLN A 183 46.49 8.34 26.85
CA GLN A 183 47.47 8.69 25.83
C GLN A 183 47.32 7.76 24.64
N SER A 184 47.80 8.19 23.47
CA SER A 184 47.72 7.36 22.28
C SER A 184 48.60 6.12 22.43
N HIS A 185 48.01 4.94 22.30
CA HIS A 185 48.73 3.66 22.43
C HIS A 185 48.05 2.55 21.64
N THR A 186 48.80 1.48 21.39
CA THR A 186 48.29 0.29 20.71
C THR A 186 47.63 -0.66 21.72
N LEU A 187 46.43 -1.14 21.39
CA LEU A 187 45.65 -2.10 22.17
C LEU A 187 45.09 -3.18 21.22
N ASN A 188 45.62 -4.39 21.32
CA ASN A 188 45.06 -5.54 20.62
C ASN A 188 43.90 -6.13 21.43
N ILE A 189 42.82 -6.50 20.75
CA ILE A 189 41.57 -6.99 21.37
C ILE A 189 41.29 -8.40 20.83
N ARG A 190 40.89 -9.32 21.72
CA ARG A 190 40.72 -10.74 21.39
C ARG A 190 39.27 -11.17 21.55
N LEU A 191 38.58 -11.39 20.43
CA LEU A 191 37.20 -11.84 20.45
C LEU A 191 37.11 -13.36 20.55
N GLU A 192 36.24 -13.83 21.44
CA GLU A 192 35.89 -15.24 21.55
C GLU A 192 34.86 -15.62 20.46
N PRO A 193 35.11 -16.67 19.65
CA PRO A 193 34.10 -17.18 18.72
C PRO A 193 32.83 -17.60 19.46
N SER A 194 31.68 -17.10 19.05
CA SER A 194 30.41 -17.57 19.58
C SER A 194 30.22 -19.01 19.10
N PRO A 195 29.91 -19.98 19.97
CA PRO A 195 29.56 -21.31 19.51
C PRO A 195 28.35 -21.18 18.58
N LEU A 196 28.49 -21.61 17.32
CA LEU A 196 27.36 -21.87 16.44
C LEU A 196 26.38 -22.75 17.21
N SER A 197 25.10 -22.39 17.20
CA SER A 197 23.99 -23.06 17.88
C SER A 197 24.27 -24.53 18.15
N ARG A 198 24.40 -24.92 19.42
CA ARG A 198 24.28 -26.33 19.81
C ARG A 198 22.98 -26.83 19.20
N THR A 199 23.06 -27.88 18.40
CA THR A 199 21.93 -28.76 18.11
C THR A 199 21.23 -28.99 19.44
N VAL A 200 19.98 -28.51 19.57
CA VAL A 200 19.17 -28.81 20.75
C VAL A 200 19.09 -30.34 20.79
N GLN A 201 19.87 -30.98 21.66
CA GLN A 201 19.57 -32.36 22.03
C GLN A 201 18.17 -32.29 22.64
N PRO A 202 17.17 -32.99 22.06
CA PRO A 202 15.89 -33.07 22.73
C PRO A 202 16.16 -33.70 24.10
N LEU A 203 15.89 -32.96 25.16
CA LEU A 203 15.73 -33.53 26.49
C LEU A 203 14.79 -34.72 26.32
N THR A 204 15.24 -35.91 26.72
CA THR A 204 14.37 -37.08 26.80
C THR A 204 13.29 -36.73 27.82
N ILE A 205 12.12 -36.35 27.34
CA ILE A 205 10.95 -36.13 28.18
C ILE A 205 10.65 -37.48 28.82
N ARG A 206 10.90 -37.63 30.12
CA ARG A 206 10.19 -38.63 30.90
C ARG A 206 8.73 -38.23 30.84
N GLN A 207 7.94 -38.95 30.05
CA GLN A 207 6.49 -38.83 30.06
C GLN A 207 6.01 -39.18 31.46
N SER A 208 5.58 -38.18 32.22
CA SER A 208 4.56 -38.41 33.24
C SER A 208 3.22 -38.41 32.51
N VAL A 209 2.55 -39.55 32.53
CA VAL A 209 1.17 -39.67 32.06
C VAL A 209 0.29 -39.14 33.18
N ASP A 210 -0.27 -37.95 33.00
CA ASP A 210 -1.41 -37.49 33.81
C ASP A 210 -2.70 -38.00 33.17
N THR A 211 -3.38 -38.92 33.86
CA THR A 211 -4.57 -39.65 33.36
C THR A 211 -5.87 -38.85 33.45
N THR A 212 -5.85 -37.56 33.81
CA THR A 212 -7.08 -36.85 34.22
C THR A 212 -7.54 -35.68 33.35
N ARG A 213 -6.84 -35.31 32.26
CA ARG A 213 -7.28 -34.20 31.39
C ARG A 213 -7.23 -34.51 29.91
N ARG A 214 -8.39 -34.41 29.24
CA ARG A 214 -8.47 -34.30 27.78
C ARG A 214 -8.18 -32.85 27.37
N ILE A 215 -6.99 -32.60 26.86
CA ILE A 215 -6.67 -31.37 26.10
C ILE A 215 -6.69 -31.75 24.62
N ALA A 216 -7.45 -31.00 23.81
CA ALA A 216 -7.38 -31.09 22.36
C ALA A 216 -5.96 -30.66 21.92
N VAL A 217 -5.19 -31.63 21.43
CA VAL A 217 -3.84 -31.42 20.89
C VAL A 217 -3.97 -30.54 19.65
N ALA A 218 -3.50 -29.30 19.74
CA ALA A 218 -3.15 -28.54 18.55
C ALA A 218 -2.02 -29.29 17.85
N VAL A 219 -2.27 -29.74 16.62
CA VAL A 219 -1.27 -30.37 15.76
C VAL A 219 -0.15 -29.36 15.52
N GLN A 220 0.98 -29.53 16.21
CA GLN A 220 2.23 -28.89 15.83
C GLN A 220 2.59 -29.38 14.42
N GLN A 221 2.64 -28.46 13.45
CA GLN A 221 3.26 -28.76 12.17
C GLN A 221 4.72 -29.18 12.44
N PRO A 222 5.21 -30.26 11.80
CA PRO A 222 6.59 -30.66 11.96
C PRO A 222 7.50 -29.53 11.48
N ILE A 223 8.46 -29.14 12.32
CA ILE A 223 9.59 -28.31 11.92
C ILE A 223 10.32 -29.09 10.83
N GLN A 224 10.25 -28.62 9.59
CA GLN A 224 11.07 -29.19 8.51
C GLN A 224 12.55 -28.98 8.87
N PRO A 225 13.40 -30.02 8.77
CA PRO A 225 14.84 -29.82 8.86
C PRO A 225 15.27 -28.87 7.76
N ILE A 226 16.12 -27.90 8.09
CA ILE A 226 16.82 -27.09 7.09
C ILE A 226 17.69 -28.05 6.29
N LEU A 227 17.23 -28.45 5.10
CA LEU A 227 18.09 -29.05 4.09
C LEU A 227 19.12 -27.98 3.71
N LEU A 228 20.40 -28.28 3.93
CA LEU A 228 21.50 -27.56 3.30
C LEU A 228 21.29 -27.65 1.79
N ALA A 229 20.72 -26.59 1.21
CA ALA A 229 20.49 -26.51 -0.21
C ALA A 229 21.83 -26.63 -0.93
N SER A 230 21.96 -27.70 -1.70
CA SER A 230 22.94 -27.83 -2.77
C SER A 230 22.89 -26.57 -3.63
N ALA A 231 24.06 -26.02 -3.92
CA ALA A 231 24.26 -24.87 -4.77
C ALA A 231 23.83 -25.19 -6.21
N ASP A 232 22.52 -25.13 -6.50
CA ASP A 232 22.02 -24.89 -7.85
C ASP A 232 20.52 -24.52 -7.85
N THR A 233 20.20 -23.30 -7.45
CA THR A 233 19.12 -22.50 -8.08
C THR A 233 19.25 -21.06 -7.58
N SER A 234 19.64 -20.14 -8.45
CA SER A 234 19.49 -18.70 -8.22
C SER A 234 18.01 -18.31 -8.30
N GLN A 235 17.19 -18.74 -7.34
CA GLN A 235 15.93 -18.07 -7.06
C GLN A 235 16.25 -16.89 -6.15
N THR A 236 16.52 -15.74 -6.77
CA THR A 236 16.47 -14.48 -6.05
C THR A 236 15.10 -14.42 -5.36
N PRO A 237 15.03 -14.29 -4.03
CA PRO A 237 13.75 -14.18 -3.35
C PRO A 237 12.96 -13.06 -4.04
N LYS A 238 11.67 -13.25 -4.31
CA LYS A 238 10.81 -12.19 -4.86
C LYS A 238 10.71 -11.07 -3.83
N ILE A 239 11.68 -10.17 -3.84
CA ILE A 239 11.74 -9.01 -2.95
C ILE A 239 10.47 -8.21 -3.23
N SER A 240 9.66 -7.97 -2.19
CA SER A 240 8.46 -7.14 -2.33
C SER A 240 8.83 -5.73 -2.82
N ALA A 241 7.92 -5.05 -3.51
CA ALA A 241 8.17 -3.69 -3.99
C ALA A 241 8.59 -2.73 -2.86
N TRP A 242 8.02 -2.93 -1.65
CA TRP A 242 8.41 -2.21 -0.44
C TRP A 242 9.86 -2.50 -0.02
N GLN A 243 10.26 -3.78 0.04
CA GLN A 243 11.64 -4.14 0.39
C GLN A 243 12.64 -3.57 -0.61
N ARG A 244 12.32 -3.55 -1.92
CA ARG A 244 13.15 -2.87 -2.93
C ARG A 244 13.25 -1.37 -2.70
N GLY A 245 12.13 -0.70 -2.37
CA GLY A 245 12.11 0.72 -2.05
C GLY A 245 12.90 1.07 -0.80
N LYS A 246 12.72 0.28 0.28
CA LYS A 246 13.49 0.40 1.52
C LYS A 246 14.97 0.21 1.27
N GLN A 247 15.35 -0.80 0.49
CA GLN A 247 16.75 -1.08 0.16
C GLN A 247 17.35 0.10 -0.63
N ARG A 248 16.68 0.58 -1.69
CA ARG A 248 17.14 1.77 -2.44
C ARG A 248 17.30 3.02 -1.58
N LEU A 249 16.36 3.29 -0.67
CA LEU A 249 16.44 4.44 0.23
C LEU A 249 17.58 4.25 1.25
N THR A 250 17.75 3.03 1.77
CA THR A 250 18.85 2.67 2.67
C THR A 250 20.20 2.81 1.96
N ASP A 251 20.32 2.29 0.74
CA ASP A 251 21.51 2.38 -0.11
C ASP A 251 21.86 3.84 -0.45
N TRP A 252 20.85 4.69 -0.65
CA TRP A 252 21.06 6.13 -0.92
C TRP A 252 21.66 6.87 0.28
N PHE A 253 21.34 6.44 1.50
CA PHE A 253 21.80 7.08 2.73
C PHE A 253 23.03 6.42 3.37
N MET A 254 23.25 5.13 3.16
CA MET A 254 24.23 4.35 3.92
C MET A 254 25.63 4.45 3.35
N SER A 255 26.61 4.65 4.25
CA SER A 255 28.02 4.38 3.95
C SER A 255 28.32 2.90 4.19
N THR A 256 29.27 2.32 3.45
CA THR A 256 29.75 0.92 3.68
C THR A 256 30.17 0.67 5.12
N LYS A 257 30.64 1.70 5.83
CA LYS A 257 30.98 1.63 7.25
C LYS A 257 29.73 1.54 8.14
N SER A 258 28.68 2.30 7.85
CA SER A 258 27.44 2.25 8.61
C SER A 258 26.76 0.88 8.48
N GLU A 259 26.81 0.27 7.29
CA GLU A 259 26.28 -1.07 7.03
C GLU A 259 27.00 -2.17 7.83
N ILE A 260 28.33 -2.09 7.94
CA ILE A 260 29.09 -3.04 8.76
C ILE A 260 28.76 -2.88 10.26
N HIS A 261 28.66 -1.64 10.75
CA HIS A 261 28.21 -1.41 12.13
C HIS A 261 26.82 -1.98 12.36
N GLU A 262 25.91 -1.77 11.41
CA GLU A 262 24.58 -2.35 11.46
C GLU A 262 24.64 -3.88 11.55
N ALA A 263 25.39 -4.53 10.68
CA ALA A 263 25.51 -5.98 10.62
C ALA A 263 26.14 -6.58 11.88
N ASN A 264 27.05 -5.87 12.54
CA ASN A 264 27.76 -6.35 13.72
C ASN A 264 27.03 -6.08 15.05
N LEU A 265 26.28 -4.97 15.15
CA LEU A 265 25.58 -4.56 16.37
C LEU A 265 24.15 -5.13 16.44
N VAL A 266 23.92 -6.32 15.89
CA VAL A 266 22.60 -6.96 15.93
C VAL A 266 22.24 -7.28 17.39
N GLY A 267 21.17 -6.65 17.89
CA GLY A 267 20.69 -6.80 19.27
C GLY A 267 21.13 -5.69 20.24
N ASP A 268 22.12 -4.87 19.89
CA ASP A 268 22.53 -3.72 20.70
C ASP A 268 21.70 -2.48 20.34
N THR A 269 21.07 -1.87 21.35
CA THR A 269 20.31 -0.62 21.23
C THR A 269 20.94 0.44 22.13
N LEU A 270 21.16 1.63 21.58
CA LEU A 270 21.70 2.79 22.30
C LEU A 270 20.59 3.83 22.46
N TYR A 271 20.68 4.65 23.51
CA TYR A 271 19.68 5.68 23.81
C TYR A 271 20.34 7.05 23.90
N ARG A 272 19.61 8.08 23.45
CA ARG A 272 20.01 9.49 23.53
C ARG A 272 18.82 10.39 23.83
N ASP A 273 19.05 11.39 24.66
CA ASP A 273 18.03 12.42 24.89
C ASP A 273 17.87 13.33 23.67
N VAL A 274 18.98 13.76 23.07
CA VAL A 274 18.98 14.71 21.95
C VAL A 274 19.92 14.26 20.83
N GLN A 275 19.41 14.28 19.59
CA GLN A 275 20.19 14.17 18.36
C GLN A 275 20.12 15.47 17.56
N ILE A 276 21.25 15.87 16.99
CA ILE A 276 21.30 16.84 15.90
C ILE A 276 22.02 16.18 14.72
N SER A 277 21.39 16.10 13.55
CA SER A 277 22.01 15.61 12.33
C SER A 277 21.83 16.57 11.17
N PHE A 278 22.87 16.72 10.37
CA PHE A 278 22.78 17.45 9.11
C PHE A 278 22.26 16.52 8.01
N LEU A 279 22.92 15.38 7.86
CA LEU A 279 22.55 14.27 6.99
C LEU A 279 22.64 12.96 7.79
N PRO A 280 22.08 11.85 7.30
CA PRO A 280 22.30 10.55 7.90
C PRO A 280 23.79 10.27 8.12
N PHE A 281 24.11 9.77 9.32
CA PHE A 281 25.46 9.50 9.81
C PHE A 281 26.39 10.72 9.99
N VAL A 282 25.92 11.94 9.70
CA VAL A 282 26.63 13.21 9.90
C VAL A 282 25.90 14.01 10.96
N GLY A 283 26.27 13.80 12.22
CA GLY A 283 25.63 14.42 13.37
C GLY A 283 26.17 13.90 14.70
N THR A 284 25.50 14.22 15.79
CA THR A 284 25.89 13.84 17.16
C THR A 284 25.99 12.32 17.36
N ASN A 285 25.20 11.55 16.63
CA ASN A 285 25.18 10.08 16.72
C ASN A 285 26.15 9.38 15.75
N GLY A 286 26.74 10.13 14.81
CA GLY A 286 27.70 9.62 13.84
C GLY A 286 27.24 8.33 13.13
N LYS A 287 28.17 7.40 12.92
CA LYS A 287 27.95 6.14 12.17
C LYS A 287 27.10 5.12 12.93
N LEU A 288 26.81 5.37 14.20
CA LEU A 288 25.99 4.48 15.03
C LEU A 288 24.51 4.87 15.02
N SER A 289 24.13 5.96 14.34
CA SER A 289 22.76 6.51 14.38
C SER A 289 21.68 5.46 14.08
N ALA A 290 21.93 4.52 13.16
CA ALA A 290 21.04 3.40 12.83
C ALA A 290 20.71 2.43 13.98
N ARG A 291 21.40 2.56 15.13
CA ARG A 291 21.24 1.76 16.35
C ARG A 291 20.89 2.61 17.58
N VAL A 292 20.59 3.90 17.39
CA VAL A 292 20.27 4.83 18.46
C VAL A 292 18.78 5.15 18.43
N ILE A 293 18.11 5.03 19.58
CA ILE A 293 16.78 5.56 19.85
C ILE A 293 16.93 6.94 20.51
N ASN A 294 16.28 7.96 19.94
CA ASN A 294 16.33 9.32 20.46
C ASN A 294 15.02 9.68 21.18
N ARG A 295 15.09 10.50 22.22
CA ARG A 295 13.89 11.15 22.78
C ARG A 295 13.52 12.39 21.95
N THR A 296 14.52 13.14 21.52
CA THR A 296 14.36 14.31 20.66
C THR A 296 15.40 14.30 19.54
N SER A 297 14.97 14.55 18.30
CA SER A 297 15.87 14.59 17.14
C SER A 297 15.60 15.79 16.25
N PHE A 298 16.66 16.53 15.93
CA PHE A 298 16.63 17.66 14.99
C PHE A 298 17.49 17.33 13.78
N ASN A 299 16.84 17.13 12.64
CA ASN A 299 17.46 16.70 11.40
C ASN A 299 17.40 17.87 10.39
N ILE A 300 18.53 18.54 10.10
CA ILE A 300 18.54 19.75 9.26
C ILE A 300 18.12 19.44 7.82
N LEU A 301 18.82 18.52 7.13
CA LEU A 301 18.39 18.00 5.84
C LEU A 301 17.84 16.59 5.99
N GLY A 302 18.53 15.73 6.73
CA GLY A 302 18.12 14.35 6.92
C GLY A 302 18.64 13.73 8.20
N GLY A 303 17.84 12.84 8.79
CA GLY A 303 18.25 11.99 9.90
C GLY A 303 17.92 10.54 9.64
N TYR A 304 18.74 9.66 10.22
CA TYR A 304 18.50 8.22 10.20
C TYR A 304 18.76 7.64 11.58
N SER A 305 17.74 7.08 12.22
CA SER A 305 17.81 6.54 13.58
C SER A 305 17.17 5.15 13.70
N LEU A 306 17.40 4.47 14.84
CA LEU A 306 16.68 3.24 15.15
C LEU A 306 15.24 3.53 15.59
N GLY A 307 15.01 4.59 16.37
CA GLY A 307 13.70 4.92 16.91
C GLY A 307 13.63 6.35 17.44
N ASN A 308 12.41 6.84 17.67
CA ASN A 308 12.18 8.13 18.33
C ASN A 308 10.99 8.07 19.30
N THR A 309 11.17 8.43 20.57
CA THR A 309 10.14 8.30 21.63
C THR A 309 9.60 9.65 22.14
N GLY A 310 9.76 10.72 21.37
CA GLY A 310 9.26 12.04 21.75
C GLY A 310 9.01 12.92 20.53
N VAL A 311 9.99 13.74 20.15
CA VAL A 311 9.83 14.73 19.06
C VAL A 311 10.94 14.59 18.04
N GLU A 312 10.59 14.40 16.78
CA GLU A 312 11.53 14.43 15.68
C GLU A 312 11.12 15.48 14.64
N VAL A 313 12.02 16.42 14.36
CA VAL A 313 11.80 17.49 13.40
C VAL A 313 12.87 17.41 12.32
N GLY A 314 12.42 17.32 11.07
CA GLY A 314 13.25 17.23 9.87
C GLY A 314 13.02 18.41 8.93
N GLY A 315 14.08 19.10 8.50
CA GLY A 315 13.95 20.16 7.49
C GLY A 315 13.55 19.61 6.13
N PHE A 316 14.03 18.42 5.75
CA PHE A 316 13.61 17.73 4.52
C PHE A 316 13.11 16.30 4.80
N LEU A 317 13.93 15.40 5.35
CA LEU A 317 13.56 14.00 5.57
C LEU A 317 13.84 13.48 7.00
N ASN A 318 12.95 12.63 7.51
CA ASN A 318 13.22 11.79 8.69
C ASN A 318 13.11 10.32 8.31
N GLY A 319 14.15 9.54 8.64
CA GLY A 319 14.17 8.09 8.47
C GLY A 319 14.32 7.38 9.81
N VAL A 320 13.32 6.61 10.21
CA VAL A 320 13.35 5.80 11.43
C VAL A 320 13.23 4.34 11.04
N ARG A 321 14.19 3.52 11.46
CA ARG A 321 14.22 2.10 11.10
C ARG A 321 13.17 1.28 11.86
N GLY A 322 13.03 1.56 13.15
CA GLY A 322 12.11 0.89 14.06
C GLY A 322 10.84 1.70 14.21
N GLU A 323 10.46 1.97 15.45
CA GLU A 323 9.22 2.64 15.81
C GLU A 323 9.41 4.12 16.18
N VAL A 324 8.33 4.87 15.98
CA VAL A 324 8.20 6.24 16.48
C VAL A 324 7.00 6.30 17.41
N THR A 325 7.23 6.87 18.59
CA THR A 325 6.19 7.20 19.56
C THR A 325 6.27 8.69 19.87
N GLY A 326 5.22 9.45 19.58
CA GLY A 326 5.16 10.90 19.80
C GLY A 326 4.89 11.70 18.54
N VAL A 327 5.71 12.72 18.25
CA VAL A 327 5.53 13.66 17.14
C VAL A 327 6.69 13.56 16.16
N GLN A 328 6.38 13.42 14.87
CA GLN A 328 7.38 13.42 13.80
C GLN A 328 6.94 14.35 12.66
N VAL A 329 7.77 15.36 12.37
CA VAL A 329 7.47 16.39 11.37
C VAL A 329 8.62 16.51 10.38
N ALA A 330 8.33 16.52 9.08
CA ALA A 330 9.32 16.74 8.03
C ALA A 330 8.85 17.74 6.95
N GLY A 331 9.76 18.56 6.43
CA GLY A 331 9.46 19.45 5.31
C GLY A 331 9.06 18.72 4.03
N PHE A 332 9.64 17.54 3.76
CA PHE A 332 9.28 16.71 2.60
C PHE A 332 8.67 15.37 3.02
N GLY A 333 9.34 14.55 3.82
CA GLY A 333 8.80 13.22 4.11
C GLY A 333 9.35 12.50 5.33
N ASN A 334 8.50 11.63 5.87
CA ASN A 334 8.81 10.75 6.98
C ASN A 334 8.72 9.28 6.55
N VAL A 335 9.71 8.47 6.91
CA VAL A 335 9.72 7.03 6.68
C VAL A 335 9.93 6.31 8.00
N VAL A 336 8.97 5.48 8.40
CA VAL A 336 9.03 4.66 9.62
C VAL A 336 9.00 3.19 9.24
N GLY A 337 10.06 2.49 9.61
CA GLY A 337 10.28 1.11 9.22
C GLY A 337 9.48 0.10 10.02
N GLU A 338 8.84 0.48 11.13
CA GLU A 338 7.90 -0.36 11.88
C GLU A 338 6.57 0.38 12.10
N ARG A 339 6.23 0.76 13.34
CA ARG A 339 4.96 1.42 13.68
C ARG A 339 5.14 2.89 14.03
N MET A 340 4.07 3.65 13.84
CA MET A 340 3.97 5.03 14.29
C MET A 340 2.81 5.18 15.27
N ASP A 341 3.12 5.58 16.50
CA ASP A 341 2.16 5.86 17.56
C ASP A 341 2.20 7.36 17.89
N GLY A 342 1.24 8.14 17.41
CA GLY A 342 1.13 9.59 17.68
C GLY A 342 0.80 10.43 16.45
N VAL A 343 1.53 11.54 16.24
CA VAL A 343 1.28 12.50 15.16
C VAL A 343 2.43 12.53 14.17
N GLN A 344 2.15 12.31 12.89
CA GLN A 344 3.13 12.32 11.81
C GLN A 344 2.73 13.29 10.70
N VAL A 345 3.58 14.28 10.40
CA VAL A 345 3.27 15.35 9.45
C VAL A 345 4.40 15.52 8.44
N ALA A 346 4.07 15.58 7.15
CA ALA A 346 5.02 15.81 6.07
C ALA A 346 4.50 16.79 5.02
N GLY A 347 5.37 17.63 4.46
CA GLY A 347 5.00 18.51 3.35
C GLY A 347 4.65 17.75 2.07
N PHE A 348 5.29 16.62 1.78
CA PHE A 348 4.96 15.76 0.64
C PHE A 348 4.32 14.44 1.07
N GLY A 349 5.00 13.59 1.85
CA GLY A 349 4.43 12.28 2.16
C GLY A 349 5.01 11.52 3.34
N ASN A 350 4.18 10.66 3.92
CA ASN A 350 4.55 9.76 4.99
C ASN A 350 4.45 8.30 4.56
N ALA A 351 5.40 7.48 5.00
CA ALA A 351 5.41 6.04 4.72
C ALA A 351 5.69 5.25 6.00
N VAL A 352 4.78 4.36 6.38
CA VAL A 352 4.89 3.51 7.58
C VAL A 352 4.73 2.05 7.16
N ARG A 353 5.70 1.19 7.50
CA ARG A 353 5.71 -0.20 7.03
C ARG A 353 4.56 -1.01 7.61
N THR A 354 4.22 -0.78 8.87
CA THR A 354 3.22 -1.59 9.58
C THR A 354 2.01 -0.74 9.92
N THR A 355 1.73 -0.55 11.20
CA THR A 355 0.52 0.07 11.71
C THR A 355 0.77 1.52 12.11
N VAL A 356 -0.27 2.35 11.96
CA VAL A 356 -0.30 3.69 12.51
C VAL A 356 -1.43 3.78 13.54
N HIS A 357 -1.11 4.28 14.73
CA HIS A 357 -2.09 4.67 15.75
C HIS A 357 -1.98 6.17 15.98
N GLY A 358 -2.96 6.95 15.52
CA GLY A 358 -3.02 8.39 15.74
C GLY A 358 -3.36 9.19 14.48
N VAL A 359 -2.60 10.25 14.22
CA VAL A 359 -2.88 11.23 13.17
C VAL A 359 -1.72 11.29 12.17
N GLN A 360 -2.04 11.14 10.89
CA GLN A 360 -1.05 11.22 9.81
C GLN A 360 -1.51 12.23 8.74
N VAL A 361 -0.67 13.23 8.46
CA VAL A 361 -0.99 14.33 7.54
C VAL A 361 0.12 14.52 6.52
N ALA A 362 -0.24 14.59 5.23
CA ALA A 362 0.69 14.81 4.13
C ALA A 362 0.13 15.79 3.09
N GLY A 363 0.99 16.65 2.51
CA GLY A 363 0.58 17.52 1.41
C GLY A 363 0.25 16.76 0.11
N PHE A 364 0.91 15.64 -0.17
CA PHE A 364 0.61 14.77 -1.32
C PHE A 364 -0.03 13.45 -0.89
N GLY A 365 0.67 12.60 -0.14
CA GLY A 365 0.11 11.28 0.15
C GLY A 365 0.73 10.50 1.30
N ASN A 366 -0.05 9.55 1.80
CA ASN A 366 0.33 8.66 2.88
C ASN A 366 0.28 7.20 2.44
N ALA A 367 1.26 6.40 2.87
CA ALA A 367 1.33 4.97 2.59
C ALA A 367 1.54 4.17 3.90
N ILE A 368 0.62 3.25 4.18
CA ILE A 368 0.65 2.38 5.36
C ILE A 368 0.61 0.92 4.89
N GLY A 369 1.55 0.10 5.37
CA GLY A 369 1.67 -1.29 4.96
C GLY A 369 0.74 -2.27 5.70
N ASP A 370 0.21 -1.90 6.87
CA ASP A 370 -0.82 -2.65 7.59
C ASP A 370 -1.98 -1.72 7.98
N ASP A 371 -2.45 -1.72 9.22
CA ASP A 371 -3.68 -1.04 9.63
C ASP A 371 -3.48 0.46 9.97
N MET A 372 -4.52 1.26 9.71
CA MET A 372 -4.60 2.65 10.15
C MET A 372 -5.67 2.80 11.23
N HIS A 373 -5.25 3.13 12.46
CA HIS A 373 -6.14 3.45 13.58
C HIS A 373 -6.10 4.96 13.85
N GLY A 374 -7.17 5.67 13.54
CA GLY A 374 -7.28 7.12 13.77
C GLY A 374 -7.54 7.90 12.49
N VAL A 375 -6.82 9.02 12.28
CA VAL A 375 -7.11 9.99 11.22
C VAL A 375 -5.95 10.10 10.22
N GLN A 376 -6.25 9.90 8.94
CA GLN A 376 -5.27 9.99 7.85
C GLN A 376 -5.72 11.01 6.81
N VAL A 377 -4.91 12.03 6.56
CA VAL A 377 -5.24 13.16 5.66
C VAL A 377 -4.14 13.38 4.63
N ALA A 378 -4.53 13.50 3.36
CA ALA A 378 -3.62 13.76 2.24
C ALA A 378 -4.19 14.78 1.24
N GLY A 379 -3.35 15.63 0.66
CA GLY A 379 -3.80 16.51 -0.43
C GLY A 379 -4.14 15.76 -1.73
N PHE A 380 -3.46 14.66 -2.04
CA PHE A 380 -3.77 13.81 -3.20
C PHE A 380 -4.37 12.47 -2.78
N GLY A 381 -3.65 11.60 -2.07
CA GLY A 381 -4.18 10.26 -1.78
C GLY A 381 -3.58 9.50 -0.62
N ASN A 382 -4.40 8.62 -0.04
CA ASN A 382 -4.02 7.71 1.04
C ASN A 382 -4.08 6.26 0.55
N VAL A 383 -3.05 5.47 0.87
CA VAL A 383 -2.97 4.04 0.56
C VAL A 383 -2.70 3.27 1.85
N THR A 384 -3.61 2.37 2.21
CA THR A 384 -3.49 1.48 3.38
C THR A 384 -3.61 0.03 2.90
N LEU A 385 -2.52 -0.74 2.99
CA LEU A 385 -2.51 -2.13 2.55
C LEU A 385 -3.16 -3.10 3.57
N GLY A 386 -3.30 -2.67 4.82
CA GLY A 386 -4.16 -3.32 5.81
C GLY A 386 -5.60 -2.79 5.75
N GLY A 387 -6.21 -2.64 6.92
CA GLY A 387 -7.56 -2.15 7.13
C GLY A 387 -7.60 -0.75 7.74
N LEU A 388 -8.80 -0.18 7.76
CA LEU A 388 -9.11 1.08 8.43
C LEU A 388 -10.14 0.80 9.54
N PRO A 389 -9.76 0.19 10.68
CA PRO A 389 -10.68 -0.07 11.79
C PRO A 389 -10.96 1.19 12.61
N ASP A 390 -12.23 1.61 12.63
CA ASP A 390 -12.72 2.82 13.32
C ASP A 390 -11.95 4.09 12.94
N GLY A 391 -11.54 4.17 11.67
CA GLY A 391 -10.68 5.25 11.17
C GLY A 391 -11.40 6.24 10.27
N VAL A 392 -10.73 7.38 10.06
CA VAL A 392 -11.13 8.43 9.13
C VAL A 392 -10.02 8.64 8.10
N GLN A 393 -10.35 8.54 6.82
CA GLN A 393 -9.45 8.82 5.71
C GLN A 393 -10.00 9.97 4.86
N VAL A 394 -9.18 10.99 4.63
CA VAL A 394 -9.55 12.15 3.80
C VAL A 394 -8.46 12.41 2.76
N ALA A 395 -8.86 12.53 1.50
CA ALA A 395 -7.95 12.78 0.39
C ALA A 395 -8.54 13.77 -0.64
N GLY A 396 -7.71 14.62 -1.25
CA GLY A 396 -8.19 15.47 -2.35
C GLY A 396 -8.51 14.71 -3.63
N PHE A 397 -7.84 13.58 -3.91
CA PHE A 397 -8.13 12.71 -5.05
C PHE A 397 -8.72 11.37 -4.62
N GLY A 398 -8.01 10.53 -3.87
CA GLY A 398 -8.55 9.21 -3.54
C GLY A 398 -7.96 8.47 -2.35
N ASN A 399 -8.78 7.59 -1.77
CA ASN A 399 -8.40 6.70 -0.69
C ASN A 399 -8.49 5.24 -1.16
N VAL A 400 -7.45 4.44 -0.87
CA VAL A 400 -7.41 3.01 -1.17
C VAL A 400 -7.09 2.23 0.09
N THR A 401 -7.96 1.29 0.46
CA THR A 401 -7.75 0.34 1.56
C THR A 401 -7.88 -1.09 1.04
N ALA A 402 -6.82 -1.90 1.20
CA ALA A 402 -6.76 -3.23 0.59
C ALA A 402 -7.47 -4.33 1.44
N ARG A 403 -7.76 -4.08 2.72
CA ARG A 403 -8.59 -4.94 3.56
C ARG A 403 -9.92 -4.26 3.90
N ASN A 404 -10.42 -4.49 5.12
CA ASN A 404 -11.73 -4.05 5.56
C ASN A 404 -11.67 -2.57 5.97
N VAL A 405 -12.72 -1.83 5.63
CA VAL A 405 -12.91 -0.43 6.02
C VAL A 405 -14.04 -0.37 7.03
N ARG A 406 -13.79 0.20 8.22
CA ARG A 406 -14.83 0.52 9.22
C ARG A 406 -14.65 1.97 9.67
N GLY A 407 -15.59 2.84 9.36
CA GLY A 407 -15.47 4.27 9.70
C GLY A 407 -15.89 5.21 8.57
N VAL A 408 -15.02 6.13 8.18
CA VAL A 408 -15.32 7.17 7.18
C VAL A 408 -14.20 7.30 6.15
N GLN A 409 -14.57 7.36 4.87
CA GLN A 409 -13.65 7.75 3.78
C GLN A 409 -14.24 8.90 2.97
N VAL A 410 -13.47 9.97 2.78
CA VAL A 410 -13.86 11.14 1.98
C VAL A 410 -12.78 11.42 0.94
N ALA A 411 -13.20 11.54 -0.32
CA ALA A 411 -12.30 11.78 -1.44
C ALA A 411 -12.88 12.77 -2.46
N GLY A 412 -12.05 13.58 -3.11
CA GLY A 412 -12.52 14.41 -4.22
C GLY A 412 -12.86 13.61 -5.49
N PHE A 413 -12.20 12.47 -5.74
CA PHE A 413 -12.49 11.60 -6.88
C PHE A 413 -13.04 10.24 -6.47
N ALA A 414 -12.29 9.41 -5.73
CA ALA A 414 -12.75 8.04 -5.43
C ALA A 414 -12.30 7.45 -4.09
N ASN A 415 -13.17 6.64 -3.48
CA ASN A 415 -12.83 5.75 -2.36
C ASN A 415 -12.93 4.28 -2.79
N ILE A 416 -11.89 3.49 -2.49
CA ILE A 416 -11.80 2.07 -2.87
C ILE A 416 -11.51 1.23 -1.62
N GLY A 417 -12.45 0.34 -1.27
CA GLY A 417 -12.25 -0.77 -0.34
C GLY A 417 -12.18 -2.09 -1.09
N ALA A 418 -11.03 -2.78 -1.04
CA ALA A 418 -10.83 -4.04 -1.77
C ALA A 418 -11.49 -5.26 -1.10
N ARG A 419 -12.10 -5.08 0.08
CA ARG A 419 -12.90 -6.11 0.77
C ARG A 419 -14.23 -5.54 1.26
N GLU A 420 -14.57 -5.76 2.53
CA GLU A 420 -15.79 -5.25 3.14
C GLU A 420 -15.64 -3.79 3.55
N VAL A 421 -16.70 -3.02 3.34
CA VAL A 421 -16.80 -1.61 3.72
C VAL A 421 -18.01 -1.47 4.64
N ASP A 422 -17.78 -1.35 5.96
CA ASP A 422 -18.77 -0.99 6.98
C ASP A 422 -18.58 0.47 7.38
N ALA A 423 -18.90 1.38 6.46
CA ALA A 423 -18.45 2.76 6.52
C ALA A 423 -19.38 3.73 5.77
N VAL A 424 -19.15 5.02 6.02
CA VAL A 424 -19.63 6.11 5.16
C VAL A 424 -18.52 6.45 4.17
N GLN A 425 -18.76 6.25 2.88
CA GLN A 425 -17.87 6.68 1.80
C GLN A 425 -18.50 7.84 1.01
N VAL A 426 -17.78 8.96 0.91
CA VAL A 426 -18.20 10.14 0.14
C VAL A 426 -17.13 10.47 -0.89
N ALA A 427 -17.51 10.51 -2.16
CA ALA A 427 -16.60 10.79 -3.27
C ALA A 427 -17.19 11.77 -4.28
N GLY A 428 -16.37 12.61 -4.92
CA GLY A 428 -16.86 13.45 -6.02
C GLY A 428 -17.24 12.65 -7.26
N PHE A 429 -16.60 11.50 -7.53
CA PHE A 429 -16.89 10.67 -8.70
C PHE A 429 -17.40 9.27 -8.33
N PHE A 430 -16.65 8.47 -7.56
CA PHE A 430 -16.97 7.04 -7.43
C PHE A 430 -16.63 6.41 -6.08
N ASN A 431 -17.48 5.51 -5.57
CA ASN A 431 -17.15 4.65 -4.42
C ASN A 431 -17.23 3.16 -4.80
N LEU A 432 -16.24 2.39 -4.36
CA LEU A 432 -16.16 0.94 -4.59
C LEU A 432 -15.99 0.15 -3.30
N ALA A 433 -16.86 -0.84 -3.10
CA ALA A 433 -16.64 -1.97 -2.22
C ALA A 433 -16.52 -3.24 -3.08
N ALA A 434 -15.34 -3.85 -3.13
CA ALA A 434 -15.10 -5.04 -3.95
C ALA A 434 -15.76 -6.31 -3.37
N GLN A 435 -16.33 -6.23 -2.17
CA GLN A 435 -17.20 -7.27 -1.61
C GLN A 435 -18.51 -6.65 -1.11
N ARG A 436 -18.73 -6.65 0.21
CA ARG A 436 -19.94 -6.17 0.86
C ARG A 436 -19.79 -4.72 1.27
N GLN A 437 -20.88 -3.96 1.11
CA GLN A 437 -21.04 -2.62 1.63
C GLN A 437 -22.11 -2.61 2.72
N ARG A 438 -21.82 -1.92 3.83
CA ARG A 438 -22.75 -1.57 4.89
C ARG A 438 -22.52 -0.09 5.26
N GLY A 439 -23.60 0.66 5.46
CA GLY A 439 -23.54 2.10 5.71
C GLY A 439 -24.02 2.91 4.51
N ALA A 440 -23.30 3.98 4.16
CA ALA A 440 -23.68 4.86 3.05
C ALA A 440 -22.54 5.03 2.03
N GLN A 441 -22.85 4.94 0.74
CA GLN A 441 -21.98 5.36 -0.35
C GLN A 441 -22.64 6.52 -1.09
N ILE A 442 -21.96 7.67 -1.15
CA ILE A 442 -22.45 8.89 -1.79
C ILE A 442 -21.41 9.34 -2.82
N ALA A 443 -21.79 9.42 -4.09
CA ALA A 443 -20.86 9.75 -5.17
C ALA A 443 -21.50 10.62 -6.27
N GLY A 444 -20.74 11.50 -6.92
CA GLY A 444 -21.28 12.28 -8.05
C GLY A 444 -21.66 11.41 -9.26
N PHE A 445 -20.91 10.37 -9.58
CA PHE A 445 -21.18 9.49 -10.72
C PHE A 445 -21.78 8.14 -10.31
N GLY A 446 -21.10 7.35 -9.48
CA GLY A 446 -21.64 6.04 -9.12
C GLY A 446 -21.10 5.35 -7.88
N ASN A 447 -21.88 4.41 -7.36
CA ASN A 447 -21.49 3.56 -6.24
C ASN A 447 -21.63 2.09 -6.62
N VAL A 448 -20.63 1.28 -6.21
CA VAL A 448 -20.62 -0.16 -6.49
C VAL A 448 -20.31 -0.96 -5.23
N ALA A 449 -21.13 -1.98 -4.99
CA ALA A 449 -20.84 -3.10 -4.12
C ALA A 449 -20.85 -4.39 -4.96
N ALA A 450 -19.71 -5.05 -5.11
CA ALA A 450 -19.61 -6.22 -5.99
C ALA A 450 -20.41 -7.44 -5.48
N ALA A 451 -20.65 -7.52 -4.17
CA ALA A 451 -21.51 -8.52 -3.55
C ALA A 451 -22.82 -7.87 -3.04
N GLU A 452 -22.96 -7.68 -1.73
CA GLU A 452 -24.19 -7.19 -1.11
C GLU A 452 -24.04 -5.75 -0.64
N ALA A 453 -25.13 -4.99 -0.69
CA ALA A 453 -25.21 -3.62 -0.16
C ALA A 453 -26.26 -3.55 0.96
N THR A 454 -25.95 -2.83 2.04
CA THR A 454 -26.86 -2.59 3.16
C THR A 454 -26.80 -1.13 3.55
N GLY A 455 -27.94 -0.43 3.51
CA GLY A 455 -28.01 1.01 3.81
C GLY A 455 -28.33 1.85 2.58
N LEU A 456 -27.52 2.87 2.28
CA LEU A 456 -27.81 3.85 1.22
C LEU A 456 -26.71 3.85 0.14
N GLN A 457 -27.12 3.76 -1.12
CA GLN A 457 -26.30 4.14 -2.26
C GLN A 457 -26.97 5.33 -2.97
N LEU A 458 -26.32 6.50 -2.96
CA LEU A 458 -26.81 7.74 -3.57
C LEU A 458 -25.79 8.24 -4.61
N SER A 459 -26.22 8.38 -5.87
CA SER A 459 -25.35 8.90 -6.92
C SER A 459 -26.06 9.72 -7.99
N GLY A 460 -25.30 10.45 -8.79
CA GLY A 460 -25.84 11.18 -9.93
C GLY A 460 -26.21 10.28 -11.11
N PHE A 461 -25.48 9.18 -11.35
CA PHE A 461 -25.66 8.36 -12.56
C PHE A 461 -26.08 6.92 -12.26
N PHE A 462 -25.27 6.11 -11.56
CA PHE A 462 -25.67 4.73 -11.27
C PHE A 462 -25.36 4.22 -9.86
N ASN A 463 -26.14 3.24 -9.39
CA ASN A 463 -25.79 2.40 -8.25
C ASN A 463 -25.93 0.91 -8.59
N VAL A 464 -24.95 0.10 -8.17
CA VAL A 464 -24.92 -1.35 -8.44
C VAL A 464 -24.63 -2.14 -7.17
N ALA A 465 -25.42 -3.19 -6.95
CA ALA A 465 -25.16 -4.26 -6.01
C ALA A 465 -25.13 -5.61 -6.75
N GLY A 466 -23.99 -6.28 -6.83
CA GLY A 466 -23.83 -7.50 -7.65
C GLY A 466 -24.65 -8.71 -7.19
N LYS A 467 -25.11 -8.71 -5.94
CA LYS A 467 -26.03 -9.68 -5.33
C LYS A 467 -27.28 -8.97 -4.79
N GLY A 468 -27.43 -8.89 -3.47
CA GLY A 468 -28.61 -8.34 -2.82
C GLY A 468 -28.42 -6.93 -2.31
N ILE A 469 -29.52 -6.20 -2.16
CA ILE A 469 -29.58 -4.96 -1.39
C ILE A 469 -30.64 -5.05 -0.29
N GLN A 470 -30.26 -4.54 0.89
CA GLN A 470 -31.11 -4.23 2.03
C GLN A 470 -31.03 -2.72 2.28
N GLY A 471 -31.83 -1.92 1.57
CA GLY A 471 -31.70 -0.47 1.64
C GLY A 471 -32.10 0.27 0.36
N TRP A 472 -31.65 1.51 0.25
CA TRP A 472 -32.05 2.44 -0.79
C TRP A 472 -30.97 2.63 -1.84
N GLN A 473 -31.36 2.55 -3.11
CA GLN A 473 -30.55 2.89 -4.27
C GLN A 473 -31.20 4.08 -4.97
N ILE A 474 -30.55 5.24 -4.95
CA ILE A 474 -31.06 6.47 -5.55
C ILE A 474 -30.02 6.97 -6.57
N ALA A 475 -30.38 6.93 -7.85
CA ALA A 475 -29.52 7.34 -8.95
C ALA A 475 -30.31 8.15 -9.98
N GLY A 476 -29.69 9.13 -10.63
CA GLY A 476 -30.34 9.88 -11.71
C GLY A 476 -30.67 9.01 -12.92
N PHE A 477 -29.86 7.99 -13.24
CA PHE A 477 -30.05 7.19 -14.45
C PHE A 477 -30.41 5.73 -14.14
N PHE A 478 -29.57 4.99 -13.40
CA PHE A 478 -29.68 3.53 -13.35
C PHE A 478 -29.41 2.90 -11.98
N ASN A 479 -30.28 1.99 -11.54
CA ASN A 479 -30.03 1.13 -10.37
C ASN A 479 -30.11 -0.34 -10.72
N SER A 480 -29.19 -1.15 -10.18
CA SER A 480 -29.16 -2.60 -10.40
C SER A 480 -28.88 -3.41 -9.14
N ALA A 481 -29.66 -4.48 -8.94
CA ALA A 481 -29.43 -5.49 -7.91
C ALA A 481 -30.04 -6.84 -8.30
N LYS A 482 -29.45 -7.98 -7.94
CA LYS A 482 -30.12 -9.29 -8.16
C LYS A 482 -31.34 -9.48 -7.25
N SER A 483 -31.32 -8.91 -6.04
CA SER A 483 -32.43 -9.03 -5.09
C SER A 483 -32.57 -7.79 -4.20
N VAL A 484 -33.74 -7.14 -4.21
CA VAL A 484 -34.07 -6.03 -3.30
C VAL A 484 -34.97 -6.57 -2.19
N THR A 485 -34.42 -6.76 -1.00
CA THR A 485 -35.11 -7.43 0.12
C THR A 485 -35.75 -6.48 1.12
N SER A 486 -35.20 -5.27 1.24
CA SER A 486 -35.75 -4.11 1.97
C SER A 486 -35.29 -2.81 1.29
N GLY A 487 -35.95 -1.69 1.59
CA GLY A 487 -35.76 -0.41 0.88
C GLY A 487 -36.24 -0.45 -0.58
N THR A 488 -35.82 0.49 -1.43
CA THR A 488 -36.26 0.56 -2.83
C THR A 488 -35.21 1.17 -3.76
N GLN A 489 -35.47 1.09 -5.06
CA GLN A 489 -34.66 1.69 -6.13
C GLN A 489 -35.41 2.88 -6.73
N ILE A 490 -34.75 4.03 -6.86
CA ILE A 490 -35.26 5.26 -7.46
C ILE A 490 -34.28 5.74 -8.52
N GLY A 491 -34.73 5.81 -9.77
CA GLY A 491 -33.95 6.27 -10.92
C GLY A 491 -34.70 6.03 -12.21
N LEU A 492 -34.24 6.58 -13.34
CA LEU A 492 -34.95 6.42 -14.62
C LEU A 492 -35.12 4.94 -15.00
N PHE A 493 -34.08 4.14 -14.80
CA PHE A 493 -34.05 2.71 -15.07
C PHE A 493 -33.71 1.92 -13.81
N ASN A 494 -34.63 1.05 -13.36
CA ASN A 494 -34.39 0.16 -12.22
C ASN A 494 -34.45 -1.28 -12.69
N VAL A 495 -33.39 -2.05 -12.45
CA VAL A 495 -33.32 -3.45 -12.83
C VAL A 495 -33.09 -4.30 -11.60
N SER A 496 -33.95 -5.30 -11.40
CA SER A 496 -33.71 -6.32 -10.39
C SER A 496 -34.15 -7.73 -10.79
N GLY A 497 -33.43 -8.72 -10.25
CA GLY A 497 -33.80 -10.12 -10.36
C GLY A 497 -35.05 -10.46 -9.55
N SER A 498 -35.24 -9.80 -8.41
CA SER A 498 -36.49 -9.80 -7.63
C SER A 498 -36.55 -8.57 -6.74
N SER A 499 -37.75 -8.10 -6.41
CA SER A 499 -37.91 -6.96 -5.49
C SER A 499 -39.12 -7.14 -4.58
N ARG A 500 -38.90 -7.02 -3.27
CA ARG A 500 -39.97 -6.99 -2.27
C ARG A 500 -40.81 -5.72 -2.41
N ASN A 501 -40.15 -4.58 -2.59
CA ASN A 501 -40.76 -3.26 -2.66
C ASN A 501 -40.84 -2.73 -4.10
N VAL A 502 -41.47 -1.57 -4.26
CA VAL A 502 -41.82 -0.97 -5.54
C VAL A 502 -40.69 -0.07 -6.04
N PRO A 503 -39.98 -0.43 -7.12
CA PRO A 503 -39.03 0.49 -7.75
C PRO A 503 -39.75 1.65 -8.45
N ILE A 504 -39.16 2.84 -8.42
CA ILE A 504 -39.73 4.07 -8.98
C ILE A 504 -38.82 4.59 -10.09
N GLY A 505 -39.35 4.66 -11.31
CA GLY A 505 -38.61 5.05 -12.50
C GLY A 505 -39.45 4.99 -13.77
N LEU A 506 -38.92 5.51 -14.88
CA LEU A 506 -39.57 5.43 -16.20
C LEU A 506 -39.58 4.02 -16.78
N LEU A 507 -38.65 3.19 -16.35
CA LEU A 507 -38.63 1.77 -16.68
C LEU A 507 -38.12 0.99 -15.48
N SER A 508 -38.98 0.12 -14.97
CA SER A 508 -38.62 -0.80 -13.90
C SER A 508 -38.80 -2.24 -14.36
N TRP A 509 -37.71 -3.00 -14.35
CA TRP A 509 -37.69 -4.41 -14.66
C TRP A 509 -37.45 -5.24 -13.40
N VAL A 510 -38.45 -6.04 -13.03
CA VAL A 510 -38.35 -6.98 -11.90
C VAL A 510 -38.60 -8.39 -12.46
N GLN A 511 -37.56 -9.22 -12.50
CA GLN A 511 -37.62 -10.51 -13.20
C GLN A 511 -38.54 -11.51 -12.50
N LYS A 512 -38.27 -11.86 -11.24
CA LYS A 512 -39.11 -12.74 -10.42
C LYS A 512 -39.99 -11.89 -9.54
N ASN A 513 -41.24 -12.29 -9.31
CA ASN A 513 -42.23 -11.54 -8.49
C ASN A 513 -42.61 -10.13 -9.01
N GLY A 514 -42.20 -9.79 -10.24
CA GLY A 514 -42.56 -8.57 -10.93
C GLY A 514 -43.95 -8.63 -11.58
N TYR A 515 -44.53 -7.47 -11.81
CA TYR A 515 -45.71 -7.32 -12.65
C TYR A 515 -45.26 -7.11 -14.09
N ARG A 516 -45.29 -8.18 -14.89
CA ARG A 516 -44.97 -8.12 -16.32
C ARG A 516 -46.12 -8.71 -17.14
N ARG A 517 -46.59 -7.96 -18.13
CA ARG A 517 -47.67 -8.35 -19.05
C ARG A 517 -47.25 -8.00 -20.47
N LEU A 518 -47.29 -8.98 -21.37
CA LEU A 518 -47.39 -8.72 -22.79
C LEU A 518 -48.85 -8.86 -23.17
N GLU A 519 -49.44 -7.80 -23.68
CA GLU A 519 -50.87 -7.66 -23.87
C GLU A 519 -51.16 -7.43 -25.36
N VAL A 520 -52.05 -8.24 -25.91
CA VAL A 520 -52.68 -8.00 -27.21
C VAL A 520 -54.12 -7.58 -26.94
N SER A 521 -54.50 -6.39 -27.38
CA SER A 521 -55.79 -5.81 -27.05
C SER A 521 -56.46 -5.10 -28.21
N THR A 522 -57.76 -4.87 -28.07
CA THR A 522 -58.57 -4.05 -28.95
C THR A 522 -59.32 -3.02 -28.12
N ASP A 523 -59.61 -1.87 -28.72
CA ASP A 523 -60.38 -0.79 -28.10
C ASP A 523 -61.16 -0.01 -29.16
N GLU A 524 -61.84 1.06 -28.75
CA GLU A 524 -62.68 1.87 -29.63
C GLU A 524 -61.90 2.74 -30.62
N VAL A 525 -60.59 2.94 -30.42
CA VAL A 525 -59.72 3.78 -31.27
C VAL A 525 -58.87 2.92 -32.21
N ASN A 526 -58.26 1.87 -31.69
CA ASN A 526 -57.34 0.98 -32.38
C ASN A 526 -57.90 -0.43 -32.45
N ARG A 527 -57.87 -1.02 -33.65
CA ARG A 527 -58.28 -2.42 -33.86
C ARG A 527 -57.36 -3.39 -33.13
N ALA A 528 -56.05 -3.15 -33.16
CA ALA A 528 -55.06 -3.99 -32.51
C ALA A 528 -54.03 -3.13 -31.78
N ASN A 529 -53.73 -3.51 -30.54
CA ASN A 529 -52.66 -2.92 -29.75
C ASN A 529 -51.75 -4.02 -29.22
N LEU A 530 -50.46 -3.71 -29.15
CA LEU A 530 -49.44 -4.46 -28.46
C LEU A 530 -48.93 -3.63 -27.29
N THR A 531 -49.21 -4.07 -26.07
CA THR A 531 -48.83 -3.36 -24.84
C THR A 531 -47.88 -4.20 -24.01
N PHE A 532 -46.78 -3.61 -23.57
CA PHE A 532 -45.87 -4.19 -22.59
C PHE A 532 -45.93 -3.42 -21.27
N LYS A 533 -46.27 -4.12 -20.19
CA LYS A 533 -46.31 -3.57 -18.82
C LYS A 533 -45.19 -4.18 -18.00
N THR A 534 -44.43 -3.36 -17.26
CA THR A 534 -43.30 -3.82 -16.43
C THR A 534 -43.11 -3.03 -15.14
N GLY A 535 -42.86 -3.73 -14.03
CA GLY A 535 -42.58 -3.13 -12.72
C GLY A 535 -43.09 -4.01 -11.58
N LYS A 536 -43.78 -3.41 -10.61
CA LYS A 536 -44.52 -4.12 -9.54
C LYS A 536 -46.01 -3.79 -9.64
N ALA A 537 -46.88 -4.64 -9.09
CA ALA A 537 -48.33 -4.44 -9.21
C ALA A 537 -48.77 -3.06 -8.71
N ALA A 538 -48.19 -2.58 -7.60
CA ALA A 538 -48.53 -1.26 -7.07
C ALA A 538 -48.06 -0.07 -7.94
N PHE A 539 -47.05 -0.25 -8.79
CA PHE A 539 -46.57 0.74 -9.75
C PHE A 539 -45.78 0.06 -10.88
N TYR A 540 -46.27 0.20 -12.11
CA TYR A 540 -45.62 -0.31 -13.31
C TYR A 540 -45.67 0.71 -14.46
N ASN A 541 -44.74 0.54 -15.38
CA ASN A 541 -44.63 1.32 -16.61
C ASN A 541 -45.34 0.59 -17.73
N ILE A 542 -45.94 1.34 -18.65
CA ILE A 542 -46.72 0.84 -19.77
C ILE A 542 -46.11 1.40 -21.05
N PHE A 543 -45.80 0.52 -21.99
CA PHE A 543 -45.38 0.86 -23.35
C PHE A 543 -46.42 0.26 -24.29
N THR A 544 -47.04 1.06 -25.15
CA THR A 544 -48.08 0.59 -26.06
C THR A 544 -47.83 1.05 -27.48
N ALA A 545 -48.09 0.16 -28.43
CA ALA A 545 -48.15 0.46 -29.85
C ALA A 545 -49.48 -0.06 -30.40
N GLY A 546 -50.19 0.76 -31.15
CA GLY A 546 -51.50 0.45 -31.72
C GLY A 546 -51.53 0.67 -33.22
N SER A 547 -52.38 -0.07 -33.92
CA SER A 547 -52.62 0.08 -35.35
C SER A 547 -54.06 -0.27 -35.74
N ASN A 548 -54.50 0.31 -36.84
CA ASN A 548 -55.77 0.00 -37.49
C ASN A 548 -55.65 -1.02 -38.63
N LEU A 549 -54.48 -1.64 -38.84
CA LEU A 549 -54.27 -2.71 -39.84
C LEU A 549 -54.68 -2.29 -41.27
N GLU A 550 -54.25 -1.11 -41.71
CA GLU A 550 -54.44 -0.60 -43.09
C GLU A 550 -55.91 -0.45 -43.53
N ASP A 551 -56.83 -0.25 -42.59
CA ASP A 551 -58.20 0.20 -42.88
C ASP A 551 -58.15 1.58 -43.57
N ALA A 552 -58.69 1.67 -44.80
CA ALA A 552 -58.46 2.78 -45.73
C ALA A 552 -58.88 4.17 -45.20
N ASP A 553 -59.77 4.21 -44.22
CA ASP A 553 -60.32 5.44 -43.62
C ASP A 553 -59.67 5.80 -42.26
N ARG A 554 -58.51 5.23 -41.89
CA ARG A 554 -57.99 5.32 -40.51
C ARG A 554 -56.50 5.69 -40.36
N PRO A 555 -56.14 6.40 -39.27
CA PRO A 555 -54.76 6.63 -38.86
C PRO A 555 -54.02 5.29 -38.65
N SER A 556 -52.77 5.24 -39.09
CA SER A 556 -52.01 4.00 -39.28
C SER A 556 -51.46 3.43 -37.97
N TRP A 557 -50.94 4.29 -37.10
CA TRP A 557 -50.16 3.89 -35.92
C TRP A 557 -50.37 4.84 -34.72
N SER A 558 -50.27 4.28 -33.53
CA SER A 558 -50.19 5.04 -32.27
C SER A 558 -49.08 4.48 -31.37
N PHE A 559 -48.35 5.34 -30.68
CA PHE A 559 -47.33 4.94 -29.71
C PHE A 559 -47.56 5.66 -28.39
N GLY A 560 -47.48 4.95 -27.28
CA GLY A 560 -47.79 5.52 -25.97
C GLY A 560 -46.92 5.03 -24.84
N TYR A 561 -46.82 5.89 -23.84
CA TYR A 561 -46.18 5.61 -22.56
C TYR A 561 -47.17 5.90 -21.43
N GLY A 562 -47.08 5.14 -20.35
CA GLY A 562 -47.98 5.31 -19.22
C GLY A 562 -47.51 4.67 -17.94
N LEU A 563 -48.30 4.90 -16.91
CA LEU A 563 -48.10 4.39 -15.56
C LEU A 563 -49.37 3.66 -15.13
N GLY A 564 -49.23 2.62 -14.32
CA GLY A 564 -50.39 1.92 -13.80
C GLY A 564 -50.18 1.31 -12.43
N SER A 565 -51.30 0.93 -11.83
CA SER A 565 -51.38 0.25 -10.55
C SER A 565 -52.42 -0.87 -10.60
N ALA A 566 -52.18 -1.93 -9.86
CA ALA A 566 -53.01 -3.11 -9.81
C ALA A 566 -53.24 -3.57 -8.37
N ILE A 567 -54.51 -3.77 -8.03
CA ILE A 567 -54.96 -4.32 -6.75
C ILE A 567 -55.28 -5.80 -6.95
N ASN A 568 -54.68 -6.67 -6.13
CA ASN A 568 -54.96 -8.09 -6.15
C ASN A 568 -56.23 -8.40 -5.35
N LEU A 569 -57.28 -8.84 -6.04
CA LEU A 569 -58.59 -9.22 -5.45
C LEU A 569 -58.64 -10.70 -5.04
N GLN A 570 -57.50 -11.39 -5.04
CA GLN A 570 -57.34 -12.82 -4.77
C GLN A 570 -58.02 -13.73 -5.82
N ARG A 571 -57.82 -15.05 -5.69
CA ARG A 571 -58.41 -16.08 -6.58
C ARG A 571 -58.17 -15.81 -8.08
N GLY A 572 -57.02 -15.22 -8.41
CA GLY A 572 -56.63 -14.88 -9.78
C GLY A 572 -57.30 -13.64 -10.37
N TRP A 573 -58.08 -12.88 -9.59
CA TRP A 573 -58.67 -11.61 -9.98
C TRP A 573 -57.78 -10.43 -9.61
N MET A 574 -57.71 -9.42 -10.47
CA MET A 574 -57.07 -8.14 -10.17
C MET A 574 -57.86 -6.98 -10.77
N LEU A 575 -57.75 -5.81 -10.15
CA LEU A 575 -58.26 -4.56 -10.66
C LEU A 575 -57.08 -3.68 -11.09
N ASN A 576 -57.08 -3.20 -12.32
CA ASN A 576 -56.02 -2.41 -12.94
C ASN A 576 -56.49 -0.96 -13.16
N PHE A 577 -55.61 -0.01 -12.87
CA PHE A 577 -55.76 1.40 -13.20
C PHE A 577 -54.56 1.79 -14.04
N ASP A 578 -54.80 2.07 -15.32
CA ASP A 578 -53.76 2.42 -16.29
C ASP A 578 -53.98 3.83 -16.80
N LEU A 579 -52.96 4.68 -16.72
CA LEU A 579 -52.95 6.02 -17.32
C LEU A 579 -51.90 6.03 -18.44
N THR A 580 -52.32 6.27 -19.68
CA THR A 580 -51.42 6.35 -20.84
C THR A 580 -51.58 7.66 -21.58
N GLY A 581 -50.48 8.20 -22.11
CA GLY A 581 -50.47 9.23 -23.13
C GLY A 581 -49.98 8.62 -24.43
N ASN A 582 -50.76 8.78 -25.49
CA ASN A 582 -50.52 8.13 -26.78
C ASN A 582 -50.42 9.19 -27.87
N TYR A 583 -49.37 9.11 -28.68
CA TYR A 583 -49.19 9.88 -29.89
C TYR A 583 -49.73 9.12 -31.08
N ARG A 584 -50.62 9.72 -31.86
CA ARG A 584 -51.32 9.10 -32.98
C ARG A 584 -50.88 9.73 -34.29
N LEU A 585 -50.45 8.92 -35.24
CA LEU A 585 -49.98 9.37 -36.55
C LEU A 585 -51.13 9.39 -37.57
N PRO A 586 -51.25 10.44 -38.39
CA PRO A 586 -52.19 10.46 -39.50
C PRO A 586 -51.77 9.50 -40.62
N THR A 587 -52.68 9.22 -41.54
CA THR A 587 -52.45 8.35 -42.70
C THR A 587 -51.59 9.04 -43.76
N GLY A 588 -50.55 8.38 -44.30
CA GLY A 588 -49.67 8.96 -45.34
C GLY A 588 -48.43 9.74 -44.85
N TRP A 589 -47.92 9.37 -43.68
CA TRP A 589 -46.89 10.04 -42.88
C TRP A 589 -45.63 10.45 -43.67
N ALA A 590 -45.40 11.77 -43.77
CA ALA A 590 -44.13 12.36 -44.22
C ALA A 590 -43.31 12.96 -43.05
N PHE A 591 -43.96 13.47 -41.99
CA PHE A 591 -43.31 14.11 -40.83
C PHE A 591 -44.04 13.82 -39.51
N PHE A 592 -43.32 13.88 -38.38
CA PHE A 592 -43.84 13.60 -37.03
C PHE A 592 -44.66 14.76 -36.44
N ASP A 593 -44.83 15.88 -37.14
CA ASP A 593 -45.36 17.11 -36.56
C ASP A 593 -46.90 17.20 -36.68
N GLU A 594 -47.51 16.27 -37.41
CA GLU A 594 -48.95 16.28 -37.72
C GLU A 594 -49.81 15.41 -36.79
N GLY A 595 -49.19 14.69 -35.86
CA GLY A 595 -49.88 13.72 -35.00
C GLY A 595 -50.71 14.34 -33.88
N SER A 596 -51.72 13.58 -33.46
CA SER A 596 -52.64 13.96 -32.40
C SER A 596 -52.32 13.24 -31.09
N GLN A 597 -52.73 13.81 -29.95
CA GLN A 597 -52.48 13.25 -28.62
C GLN A 597 -53.75 12.64 -28.04
N LEU A 598 -53.63 11.48 -27.39
CA LEU A 598 -54.71 10.78 -26.72
C LEU A 598 -54.27 10.35 -25.32
N TYR A 599 -54.80 11.02 -24.30
CA TYR A 599 -54.66 10.62 -22.91
C TYR A 599 -55.80 9.68 -22.51
N ARG A 600 -55.47 8.56 -21.88
CA ARG A 600 -56.43 7.49 -21.58
C ARG A 600 -56.25 7.00 -20.15
N LEU A 601 -57.31 7.05 -19.37
CA LEU A 601 -57.42 6.40 -18.08
C LEU A 601 -58.28 5.15 -18.22
N SER A 602 -57.74 3.98 -17.89
CA SER A 602 -58.42 2.69 -18.03
C SER A 602 -58.60 2.03 -16.68
N MET A 603 -59.80 1.52 -16.40
CA MET A 603 -60.09 0.70 -15.23
C MET A 603 -60.42 -0.71 -15.70
N GLY A 604 -59.47 -1.64 -15.61
CA GLY A 604 -59.61 -3.01 -16.12
C GLY A 604 -59.82 -4.03 -15.01
N ILE A 605 -60.73 -4.98 -15.19
CA ILE A 605 -60.79 -6.20 -14.38
C ILE A 605 -60.02 -7.32 -15.09
N GLU A 606 -58.95 -7.82 -14.48
CA GLU A 606 -58.12 -8.94 -14.97
C GLU A 606 -58.52 -10.25 -14.28
N LYS A 607 -58.71 -11.31 -15.06
CA LYS A 607 -58.84 -12.69 -14.59
C LYS A 607 -57.74 -13.56 -15.16
N LYS A 608 -56.89 -14.10 -14.29
CA LYS A 608 -55.94 -15.17 -14.65
C LYS A 608 -56.70 -16.46 -14.97
N LEU A 609 -56.50 -16.96 -16.18
CA LEU A 609 -57.00 -18.26 -16.64
C LEU A 609 -56.01 -19.37 -16.29
N THR A 610 -54.72 -19.07 -16.45
CA THR A 610 -53.60 -19.94 -16.05
C THR A 610 -52.51 -19.06 -15.41
N PRO A 611 -51.44 -19.63 -14.82
CA PRO A 611 -50.31 -18.82 -14.31
C PRO A 611 -49.65 -17.93 -15.37
N GLY A 612 -49.75 -18.27 -16.66
CA GLY A 612 -49.14 -17.54 -17.77
C GLY A 612 -50.11 -16.77 -18.67
N LEU A 613 -51.44 -16.87 -18.46
CA LEU A 613 -52.45 -16.27 -19.33
C LEU A 613 -53.57 -15.63 -18.53
N ALA A 614 -53.98 -14.42 -18.91
CA ALA A 614 -55.10 -13.71 -18.32
C ALA A 614 -55.95 -12.99 -19.37
N LEU A 615 -57.22 -12.78 -19.06
CA LEU A 615 -58.11 -11.88 -19.79
C LEU A 615 -58.29 -10.60 -18.99
N ALA A 616 -58.37 -9.46 -19.66
CA ALA A 616 -58.71 -8.19 -19.02
C ALA A 616 -59.73 -7.43 -19.86
N VAL A 617 -60.72 -6.85 -19.19
CA VAL A 617 -61.75 -6.01 -19.83
C VAL A 617 -62.07 -4.82 -18.94
N GLY A 618 -62.49 -3.70 -19.50
CA GLY A 618 -62.99 -2.59 -18.68
C GLY A 618 -63.25 -1.30 -19.44
N PRO A 619 -63.93 -0.34 -18.78
CA PRO A 619 -64.19 0.98 -19.34
C PRO A 619 -62.93 1.84 -19.37
N THR A 620 -62.92 2.80 -20.28
CA THR A 620 -61.85 3.81 -20.39
C THR A 620 -62.43 5.21 -20.49
N ALA A 621 -61.69 6.19 -19.98
CA ALA A 621 -61.96 7.60 -20.15
C ALA A 621 -60.86 8.20 -21.02
N ASN A 622 -61.25 8.83 -22.12
CA ASN A 622 -60.32 9.34 -23.11
C ASN A 622 -60.40 10.86 -23.21
N TRP A 623 -59.24 11.50 -23.38
CA TRP A 623 -59.10 12.91 -23.72
C TRP A 623 -58.19 13.03 -24.93
N PHE A 624 -58.78 13.50 -26.02
CA PHE A 624 -58.13 13.71 -27.30
C PHE A 624 -57.84 15.19 -27.52
N VAL A 625 -56.63 15.47 -28.02
CA VAL A 625 -56.15 16.81 -28.34
C VAL A 625 -55.49 16.79 -29.72
N SER A 626 -55.92 17.66 -30.62
CA SER A 626 -55.37 17.78 -31.97
C SER A 626 -55.36 19.21 -32.48
N GLN A 627 -54.34 19.56 -33.27
CA GLN A 627 -54.28 20.83 -34.02
C GLN A 627 -54.81 20.68 -35.46
N ASN A 628 -54.71 19.47 -36.01
CA ASN A 628 -54.96 19.21 -37.43
C ASN A 628 -56.32 18.54 -37.66
N GLU A 629 -56.86 17.88 -36.64
CA GLU A 629 -58.15 17.20 -36.70
C GLU A 629 -59.18 17.94 -35.87
N THR A 630 -60.33 18.20 -36.48
CA THR A 630 -61.44 18.95 -35.87
C THR A 630 -62.60 18.05 -35.43
N THR A 631 -62.41 16.73 -35.49
CA THR A 631 -63.41 15.72 -35.14
C THR A 631 -62.80 14.58 -34.34
N LYS A 632 -63.65 13.86 -33.58
CA LYS A 632 -63.25 12.65 -32.85
C LYS A 632 -62.78 11.54 -33.81
N PRO A 633 -61.91 10.62 -33.35
CA PRO A 633 -61.62 9.39 -34.08
C PRO A 633 -62.92 8.63 -34.43
N GLY A 634 -62.97 8.00 -35.61
CA GLY A 634 -64.16 7.26 -36.05
C GLY A 634 -64.45 5.98 -35.24
N ARG A 635 -65.73 5.62 -35.11
CA ARG A 635 -66.26 4.44 -34.38
C ARG A 635 -65.99 4.43 -32.87
N VAL A 636 -65.87 5.60 -32.25
CA VAL A 636 -65.94 5.75 -30.79
C VAL A 636 -67.37 5.52 -30.29
N ILE A 637 -67.49 5.00 -29.07
CA ILE A 637 -68.77 5.00 -28.35
C ILE A 637 -69.06 6.45 -27.95
N ASP A 638 -70.12 7.05 -28.50
CA ASP A 638 -70.42 8.48 -28.32
C ASP A 638 -71.13 8.76 -26.98
N VAL A 639 -70.49 8.36 -25.88
CA VAL A 639 -70.84 8.81 -24.54
C VAL A 639 -69.84 9.91 -24.16
N PRO A 640 -70.18 11.20 -24.35
CA PRO A 640 -69.25 12.30 -24.14
C PRO A 640 -68.90 12.47 -22.64
N LEU A 641 -67.63 12.72 -22.35
CA LEU A 641 -67.16 13.11 -21.01
C LEU A 641 -67.28 14.63 -20.79
N PHE A 642 -67.07 15.41 -21.84
CA PHE A 642 -67.23 16.86 -21.87
C PHE A 642 -67.53 17.31 -23.30
N THR A 643 -68.03 18.54 -23.45
CA THR A 643 -68.35 19.13 -24.76
C THR A 643 -67.09 19.36 -25.57
N ASP A 644 -67.10 18.87 -26.81
CA ASP A 644 -66.04 19.11 -27.78
C ASP A 644 -65.85 20.61 -28.00
N ARG A 645 -64.61 21.07 -27.99
CA ARG A 645 -64.30 22.50 -28.09
C ARG A 645 -62.90 22.74 -28.64
N PHE A 646 -62.69 23.93 -29.18
CA PHE A 646 -61.34 24.46 -29.37
C PHE A 646 -60.88 25.15 -28.09
N ASP A 647 -59.64 24.92 -27.69
CA ASP A 647 -59.01 25.67 -26.60
C ASP A 647 -58.47 27.02 -27.08
N THR A 648 -57.94 27.82 -26.14
CA THR A 648 -57.36 29.14 -26.43
C THR A 648 -56.15 29.12 -27.35
N PHE A 649 -55.55 27.95 -27.59
CA PHE A 649 -54.42 27.76 -28.49
C PHE A 649 -54.85 27.18 -29.84
N GLY A 650 -56.16 27.02 -30.08
CA GLY A 650 -56.71 26.47 -31.31
C GLY A 650 -56.66 24.95 -31.39
N ASN A 651 -56.35 24.22 -30.30
CA ASN A 651 -56.41 22.77 -30.32
C ASN A 651 -57.86 22.30 -30.15
N TYR A 652 -58.30 21.40 -31.03
CA TYR A 652 -59.54 20.65 -30.85
C TYR A 652 -59.37 19.66 -29.70
N ASN A 653 -60.30 19.72 -28.75
CA ASN A 653 -60.37 18.88 -27.57
C ASN A 653 -61.68 18.10 -27.57
N ALA A 654 -61.59 16.78 -27.42
CA ALA A 654 -62.76 15.91 -27.31
C ALA A 654 -62.57 14.87 -26.21
N GLY A 655 -63.67 14.46 -25.56
CA GLY A 655 -63.62 13.46 -24.49
C GLY A 655 -64.79 12.50 -24.54
N TRP A 656 -64.51 11.21 -24.35
CA TRP A 656 -65.53 10.16 -24.40
C TRP A 656 -65.18 8.96 -23.51
N VAL A 657 -66.21 8.18 -23.19
CA VAL A 657 -66.08 6.88 -22.55
C VAL A 657 -65.86 5.80 -23.61
N GLY A 658 -64.84 4.98 -23.43
CA GLY A 658 -64.48 3.88 -24.31
C GLY A 658 -64.46 2.53 -23.59
N PHE A 659 -63.87 1.54 -24.26
CA PHE A 659 -63.71 0.21 -23.70
C PHE A 659 -62.33 -0.36 -24.03
N HIS A 660 -61.92 -1.35 -23.26
CA HIS A 660 -60.69 -2.09 -23.49
C HIS A 660 -60.99 -3.58 -23.30
N ALA A 661 -60.52 -4.40 -24.24
CA ALA A 661 -60.55 -5.85 -24.10
C ALA A 661 -59.22 -6.45 -24.53
N ALA A 662 -58.65 -7.32 -23.71
CA ALA A 662 -57.28 -7.76 -23.85
C ALA A 662 -57.02 -9.21 -23.44
N LEU A 663 -56.13 -9.85 -24.19
CA LEU A 663 -55.47 -11.10 -23.82
C LEU A 663 -54.05 -10.80 -23.35
N ARG A 664 -53.68 -11.30 -22.17
CA ARG A 664 -52.40 -11.00 -21.51
C ARG A 664 -51.58 -12.27 -21.29
N ILE A 665 -50.36 -12.27 -21.80
CA ILE A 665 -49.31 -13.21 -21.42
C ILE A 665 -48.62 -12.66 -20.17
N CYS A 666 -48.70 -13.43 -19.09
CA CYS A 666 -48.20 -13.07 -17.77
C CYS A 666 -46.83 -13.70 -17.52
N SER A 667 -45.90 -12.95 -16.92
CA SER A 667 -44.70 -13.59 -16.38
C SER A 667 -45.02 -14.47 -15.18
N ARG A 668 -44.34 -15.61 -15.10
CA ARG A 668 -44.30 -16.46 -13.91
C ARG A 668 -43.52 -15.82 -12.76
#